data_AF-A0A928INX5-F1
#
_entry.id   AF-A0A928INX5-F1
#
_cell.length_a   1.000
_cell.length_b   1.000
_cell.length_c   1.000
_cell.angle_alpha   90.00
_cell.angle_beta   90.00
_cell.angle_gamma   90.00
#
_symmetry.space_group_name_H-M   'P 1'
#
loop_
_entity.id
_entity.type
_entity.pdbx_description
1 polymer ?
#
loop_
_entity_poly.entity_id
_entity_poly.type
_entity_poly.pdbx_seq_one_letter_code
_entity_poly.pdbx_strand_id
1 'polypeptide(L)'
;MKKFVCIILAIIILMPMLPAMAAGDTTANASNAYFRVGNAYYSTFGGALADAVNSSDRTVYLLKDASISEANLTVPAGADITVDFGGHTLSVNNTGNYLISHLLGKLTVKNGNLNVVKGIVVEGGGHLIVERMNYNVVEKGSNARPAVKLSYAGNTKLTVKDSHLKTVGPGESLVLAEFATDAVINLEGSTVLEYAGVLDSETQNCGAIAVQQAWGTGFNSNSESANTDLVLNMGANAKIVNTAPSNDKAEYVASAITLSTSGDVTLNLEEGATLEIDRASGASKSTHINMTKYTANLTVNDKGANWSASAKTLKDSGIYFTNLWTEGYRIIGWTDGKNLVKTNVAYSVKDAKDTVIYKPVCFNDGDFDMIDGASIRTVQTERAIRFSTVVSDELITRLGDNVKFVTAVTEGNVNPSEAEGKVYTFKNKKLVPYESGKSVFHAALVLNGEATERAAYKKTLSAISYMTVKYYDGTEETFYTKFDSNNVRSMKQVADNLSLKGVTHSIIDYIFEIFYGAGSDPMLGDSLLVGYCTVDSLYNSKFDSSYWHAAGMGYIVKTADGKLIAIDGGNTVDAQGFYTLLREYSTTKDVVTVDYWILTHPHGDHVNALVAITSDTELKNKIDIKNLVFHFPTDFDTSTRNYNDKMQSIAEYYGADIINPKKGQVINIGEAVVTFLFVADNYKSYNTANKLSLIFTVELDKNIMFTGDIYEEGLKAAYNEYGSALKCDILQMPHHFLADTGYKPFYEMADASSVLLPTCIAGYNAMYTLYKNNSKHKANDWAAENADYVYKAFDGTFEIKV
;
A
#
# COMPACT_ATOMS: atom_id res chain seq x y z
N MET A 1 17.43 -46.84 5.66
CA MET A 1 17.86 -46.47 4.28
C MET A 1 17.59 -44.99 3.91
N LYS A 2 17.50 -44.04 4.85
CA LYS A 2 17.38 -42.60 4.53
C LYS A 2 18.54 -41.72 5.08
N LYS A 3 19.53 -42.30 5.76
CA LYS A 3 20.71 -41.59 6.27
C LYS A 3 22.01 -41.85 5.50
N PHE A 4 22.01 -42.77 4.52
CA PHE A 4 23.19 -43.08 3.69
C PHE A 4 23.19 -42.39 2.32
N VAL A 5 22.04 -41.85 1.87
CA VAL A 5 21.91 -41.18 0.57
C VAL A 5 22.35 -39.71 0.62
N CYS A 6 22.28 -39.07 1.79
CA CYS A 6 22.68 -37.66 1.94
C CYS A 6 24.21 -37.47 2.02
N ILE A 7 24.98 -38.49 2.42
CA ILE A 7 26.45 -38.41 2.47
C ILE A 7 27.05 -38.59 1.05
N ILE A 8 26.42 -39.37 0.17
CA ILE A 8 26.88 -39.52 -1.22
C ILE A 8 26.52 -38.29 -2.07
N LEU A 9 25.38 -37.63 -1.83
CA LEU A 9 25.02 -36.38 -2.51
C LEU A 9 25.81 -35.15 -2.00
N ALA A 10 26.21 -35.13 -0.72
CA ALA A 10 27.11 -34.08 -0.21
C ALA A 10 28.54 -34.21 -0.73
N ILE A 11 29.00 -35.43 -1.04
CA ILE A 11 30.34 -35.67 -1.62
C ILE A 11 30.40 -35.32 -3.12
N ILE A 12 29.27 -35.36 -3.84
CA ILE A 12 29.20 -34.96 -5.27
C ILE A 12 29.16 -33.42 -5.43
N ILE A 13 28.74 -32.67 -4.41
CA ILE A 13 28.66 -31.18 -4.45
C ILE A 13 29.92 -30.51 -3.86
N LEU A 14 30.85 -31.28 -3.25
CA LEU A 14 32.08 -30.78 -2.61
C LEU A 14 33.38 -31.38 -3.17
N MET A 15 33.34 -32.07 -4.31
CA MET A 15 34.57 -32.28 -5.06
C MET A 15 34.97 -30.93 -5.67
N PRO A 16 36.12 -30.31 -5.31
CA PRO A 16 36.79 -29.53 -6.34
C PRO A 16 36.95 -30.51 -7.50
N MET A 17 36.40 -30.17 -8.67
CA MET A 17 36.91 -30.79 -9.89
C MET A 17 38.42 -30.57 -9.78
N LEU A 18 39.16 -31.63 -9.42
CA LEU A 18 40.60 -31.66 -9.59
C LEU A 18 40.78 -31.15 -11.02
N PRO A 19 41.49 -30.03 -11.24
CA PRO A 19 41.83 -29.67 -12.59
C PRO A 19 42.46 -30.93 -13.15
N ALA A 20 41.89 -31.47 -14.23
CA ALA A 20 42.65 -32.37 -15.05
C ALA A 20 43.98 -31.64 -15.23
N MET A 21 45.05 -32.19 -14.66
CA MET A 21 46.40 -31.71 -14.92
C MET A 21 46.60 -31.95 -16.40
N ALA A 22 46.11 -31.04 -17.23
CA ALA A 22 46.69 -30.76 -18.51
C ALA A 22 48.14 -30.43 -18.14
N ALA A 23 49.05 -31.34 -18.49
CA ALA A 23 50.47 -31.09 -18.42
C ALA A 23 50.69 -29.76 -19.13
N GLY A 24 50.86 -28.69 -18.35
CA GLY A 24 51.12 -27.36 -18.87
C GLY A 24 52.36 -27.47 -19.73
N ASP A 25 52.27 -26.98 -20.95
CA ASP A 25 53.36 -26.95 -21.92
C ASP A 25 54.49 -26.05 -21.41
N THR A 26 55.29 -26.58 -20.47
CA THR A 26 56.51 -25.96 -19.95
C THR A 26 57.69 -26.17 -20.90
N THR A 27 57.44 -26.65 -22.13
CA THR A 27 58.48 -27.03 -23.10
C THR A 27 58.82 -25.93 -24.10
N ALA A 28 58.13 -24.78 -24.05
CA ALA A 28 58.39 -23.67 -24.95
C ALA A 28 59.73 -22.96 -24.60
N ASN A 29 60.68 -22.97 -25.54
CA ASN A 29 61.84 -22.10 -25.47
C ASN A 29 61.40 -20.62 -25.57
N ALA A 30 62.14 -19.70 -24.95
CA ALA A 30 61.83 -18.27 -24.87
C ALA A 30 61.53 -17.62 -26.23
N SER A 31 62.11 -18.13 -27.33
CA SER A 31 61.87 -17.63 -28.69
C SER A 31 60.46 -17.93 -29.22
N ASN A 32 59.85 -19.04 -28.80
CA ASN A 32 58.59 -19.53 -29.35
C ASN A 32 57.39 -19.29 -28.41
N ALA A 33 57.64 -18.89 -27.16
CA ALA A 33 56.60 -18.60 -26.20
C ALA A 33 55.85 -17.29 -26.51
N TYR A 34 54.56 -17.27 -26.18
CA TYR A 34 53.73 -16.07 -26.19
C TYR A 34 53.57 -15.50 -24.77
N PHE A 35 53.62 -16.37 -23.76
CA PHE A 35 53.36 -16.01 -22.37
C PHE A 35 54.52 -16.39 -21.46
N ARG A 36 54.67 -15.67 -20.33
CA ARG A 36 55.63 -15.98 -19.26
C ARG A 36 54.98 -15.81 -17.90
N VAL A 37 55.34 -16.68 -16.95
CA VAL A 37 55.03 -16.57 -15.52
C VAL A 37 56.32 -16.80 -14.75
N GLY A 38 56.79 -15.83 -13.96
CA GLY A 38 58.11 -15.91 -13.34
C GLY A 38 59.22 -16.19 -14.37
N ASN A 39 59.92 -17.32 -14.23
CA ASN A 39 60.95 -17.75 -15.18
C ASN A 39 60.47 -18.80 -16.19
N ALA A 40 59.21 -19.21 -16.14
CA ALA A 40 58.63 -20.23 -17.00
C ALA A 40 57.94 -19.60 -18.22
N TYR A 41 58.07 -20.27 -19.37
CA TYR A 41 57.60 -19.80 -20.68
C TYR A 41 56.53 -20.75 -21.23
N TYR A 42 55.49 -20.17 -21.85
CA TYR A 42 54.30 -20.91 -22.29
C TYR A 42 53.90 -20.50 -23.70
N SER A 43 53.47 -21.49 -24.49
CA SER A 43 52.91 -21.33 -25.83
C SER A 43 51.39 -21.08 -25.82
N THR A 44 50.72 -21.40 -24.71
CA THR A 44 49.25 -21.34 -24.54
C THR A 44 48.88 -20.45 -23.37
N PHE A 45 47.72 -19.78 -23.46
CA PHE A 45 47.26 -18.89 -22.39
C PHE A 45 46.77 -19.70 -21.19
N GLY A 46 46.04 -20.79 -21.43
CA GLY A 46 45.55 -21.70 -20.39
C GLY A 46 46.68 -22.36 -19.59
N GLY A 47 47.79 -22.71 -20.24
CA GLY A 47 48.97 -23.24 -19.56
C GLY A 47 49.62 -22.21 -18.63
N ALA A 48 49.79 -20.97 -19.12
CA ALA A 48 50.31 -19.87 -18.31
C ALA A 48 49.36 -19.51 -17.15
N LEU A 49 48.05 -19.48 -17.40
CA LEU A 49 47.05 -19.18 -16.39
C LEU A 49 47.03 -20.26 -15.28
N ALA A 50 47.09 -21.54 -15.66
CA ALA A 50 47.11 -22.64 -14.70
C ALA A 50 48.36 -22.59 -13.79
N ASP A 51 49.51 -22.18 -14.32
CA ASP A 51 50.72 -21.97 -13.53
C ASP A 51 50.61 -20.74 -12.62
N ALA A 52 50.15 -19.60 -13.14
CA ALA A 52 49.96 -18.38 -12.35
C ALA A 52 48.98 -18.59 -11.17
N VAL A 53 47.98 -19.47 -11.32
CA VAL A 53 47.07 -19.86 -10.23
C VAL A 53 47.76 -20.62 -9.09
N ASN A 54 48.93 -21.20 -9.32
CA ASN A 54 49.68 -21.97 -8.32
C ASN A 54 51.07 -21.39 -8.00
N SER A 55 51.50 -20.35 -8.72
CA SER A 55 52.84 -19.76 -8.61
C SER A 55 52.92 -18.64 -7.55
N SER A 56 54.14 -18.30 -7.14
CA SER A 56 54.42 -17.10 -6.36
C SER A 56 54.34 -15.82 -7.21
N ASP A 57 54.67 -15.92 -8.50
CA ASP A 57 54.41 -14.86 -9.48
C ASP A 57 53.01 -15.06 -10.06
N ARG A 58 52.06 -14.22 -9.63
CA ARG A 58 50.66 -14.26 -10.06
C ARG A 58 50.40 -13.52 -11.37
N THR A 59 51.46 -13.22 -12.13
CA THR A 59 51.37 -12.43 -13.36
C THR A 59 51.67 -13.26 -14.60
N VAL A 60 50.74 -13.25 -15.55
CA VAL A 60 50.94 -13.74 -16.92
C VAL A 60 51.38 -12.57 -17.79
N TYR A 61 52.62 -12.59 -18.27
CA TYR A 61 53.15 -11.58 -19.18
C TYR A 61 52.97 -12.03 -20.62
N LEU A 62 52.33 -11.22 -21.45
CA LEU A 62 52.33 -11.38 -22.90
C LEU A 62 53.65 -10.82 -23.46
N LEU A 63 54.38 -11.63 -24.22
CA LEU A 63 55.73 -11.31 -24.70
C LEU A 63 55.75 -10.72 -26.11
N LYS A 64 54.68 -10.97 -26.89
CA LYS A 64 54.51 -10.54 -28.29
C LYS A 64 53.04 -10.68 -28.68
N ASP A 65 52.66 -10.03 -29.78
CA ASP A 65 51.31 -10.18 -30.33
C ASP A 65 50.99 -11.66 -30.59
N ALA A 66 49.79 -12.07 -30.19
CA ALA A 66 49.36 -13.45 -30.23
C ALA A 66 47.91 -13.56 -30.70
N SER A 67 47.63 -14.64 -31.44
CA SER A 67 46.27 -15.05 -31.81
C SER A 67 46.04 -16.46 -31.29
N ILE A 68 45.02 -16.62 -30.44
CA ILE A 68 44.70 -17.88 -29.78
C ILE A 68 43.25 -18.30 -30.06
N SER A 69 42.98 -19.60 -29.91
CA SER A 69 41.65 -20.19 -30.03
C SER A 69 41.31 -20.99 -28.77
N GLU A 70 41.41 -20.33 -27.62
CA GLU A 70 41.13 -20.93 -26.30
C GLU A 70 39.81 -20.40 -25.73
N ALA A 71 39.14 -21.23 -24.93
CA ALA A 71 37.89 -20.89 -24.28
C ALA A 71 37.65 -21.79 -23.07
N ASN A 72 36.70 -21.41 -22.22
CA ASN A 72 36.34 -22.13 -20.98
C ASN A 72 37.47 -22.19 -19.93
N LEU A 73 38.27 -21.13 -19.84
CA LEU A 73 39.22 -21.00 -18.75
C LEU A 73 38.51 -20.61 -17.46
N THR A 74 39.07 -21.02 -16.33
CA THR A 74 38.54 -20.75 -14.99
C THR A 74 39.59 -20.07 -14.13
N VAL A 75 39.19 -19.00 -13.44
CA VAL A 75 39.97 -18.39 -12.37
C VAL A 75 39.27 -18.73 -11.05
N PRO A 76 39.85 -19.61 -10.22
CA PRO A 76 39.20 -20.10 -9.01
C PRO A 76 39.08 -19.01 -7.94
N ALA A 77 38.19 -19.23 -6.97
CA ALA A 77 38.02 -18.34 -5.83
C ALA A 77 39.34 -18.18 -5.06
N GLY A 78 39.61 -16.96 -4.55
CA GLY A 78 40.83 -16.64 -3.80
C GLY A 78 42.09 -16.42 -4.63
N ALA A 79 42.05 -16.60 -5.97
CA ALA A 79 43.16 -16.24 -6.84
C ALA A 79 43.11 -14.76 -7.22
N ASP A 80 44.22 -14.02 -7.06
CA ASP A 80 44.41 -12.66 -7.59
C ASP A 80 45.45 -12.72 -8.71
N ILE A 81 44.98 -12.77 -9.96
CA ILE A 81 45.81 -12.97 -11.15
C ILE A 81 45.89 -11.67 -11.95
N THR A 82 47.09 -11.36 -12.44
CA THR A 82 47.29 -10.27 -13.40
C THR A 82 47.71 -10.83 -14.75
N VAL A 83 47.14 -10.31 -15.84
CA VAL A 83 47.62 -10.50 -17.20
C VAL A 83 48.12 -9.16 -17.70
N ASP A 84 49.44 -9.03 -17.85
CA ASP A 84 50.09 -7.82 -18.36
C ASP A 84 50.42 -8.01 -19.84
N PHE A 85 49.80 -7.19 -20.68
CA PHE A 85 49.93 -7.30 -22.12
C PHE A 85 51.20 -6.61 -22.63
N GLY A 86 51.86 -5.78 -21.82
CA GLY A 86 53.14 -5.14 -22.19
C GLY A 86 53.10 -4.26 -23.45
N GLY A 87 51.92 -3.78 -23.85
CA GLY A 87 51.67 -3.04 -25.09
C GLY A 87 51.29 -3.92 -26.28
N HIS A 88 51.28 -5.24 -26.13
CA HIS A 88 50.95 -6.20 -27.17
C HIS A 88 49.45 -6.43 -27.34
N THR A 89 49.10 -7.10 -28.43
CA THR A 89 47.74 -7.47 -28.79
C THR A 89 47.51 -8.96 -28.63
N LEU A 90 46.50 -9.35 -27.86
CA LEU A 90 45.97 -10.71 -27.85
C LEU A 90 44.65 -10.75 -28.63
N SER A 91 44.58 -11.58 -29.65
CA SER A 91 43.35 -11.86 -30.39
C SER A 91 42.82 -13.26 -30.05
N VAL A 92 41.57 -13.36 -29.64
CA VAL A 92 40.91 -14.60 -29.23
C VAL A 92 39.78 -14.90 -30.18
N ASN A 93 39.99 -15.92 -31.01
CA ASN A 93 39.07 -16.33 -32.08
C ASN A 93 38.29 -17.60 -31.68
N ASN A 94 37.56 -17.55 -30.56
CA ASN A 94 36.78 -18.68 -30.07
C ASN A 94 35.33 -18.65 -30.60
N THR A 95 34.93 -19.66 -31.37
CA THR A 95 33.61 -19.69 -32.03
C THR A 95 32.47 -20.17 -31.12
N GLY A 96 32.77 -20.89 -30.02
CA GLY A 96 31.77 -21.57 -29.17
C GLY A 96 31.50 -20.95 -27.80
N ASN A 97 32.55 -20.60 -27.04
CA ASN A 97 32.44 -20.28 -25.61
C ASN A 97 33.18 -18.99 -25.23
N TYR A 98 32.96 -18.49 -24.01
CA TYR A 98 33.70 -17.36 -23.44
C TYR A 98 35.19 -17.73 -23.25
N LEU A 99 36.10 -16.74 -23.37
CA LEU A 99 37.53 -16.96 -23.07
C LEU A 99 37.68 -17.50 -21.64
N ILE A 100 37.02 -16.82 -20.70
CA ILE A 100 36.91 -17.21 -19.30
C ILE A 100 35.43 -17.45 -19.02
N SER A 101 35.07 -18.70 -18.69
CA SER A 101 33.69 -19.09 -18.40
C SER A 101 33.33 -18.91 -16.93
N HIS A 102 34.30 -18.92 -16.02
CA HIS A 102 34.09 -18.74 -14.58
C HIS A 102 35.24 -17.93 -13.98
N LEU A 103 35.00 -16.66 -13.66
CA LEU A 103 35.86 -15.85 -12.80
C LEU A 103 35.24 -15.77 -11.41
N LEU A 104 35.71 -16.62 -10.50
CA LEU A 104 35.32 -16.65 -9.07
C LEU A 104 36.29 -15.85 -8.19
N GLY A 105 37.54 -15.68 -8.65
CA GLY A 105 38.57 -14.87 -8.02
C GLY A 105 38.65 -13.44 -8.55
N LYS A 106 39.83 -12.83 -8.47
CA LYS A 106 40.15 -11.52 -9.03
C LYS A 106 41.07 -11.66 -10.23
N LEU A 107 40.72 -11.00 -11.33
CA LEU A 107 41.53 -10.96 -12.55
C LEU A 107 41.75 -9.51 -12.97
N THR A 108 43.00 -9.12 -13.12
CA THR A 108 43.40 -7.83 -13.70
C THR A 108 43.98 -8.05 -15.08
N VAL A 109 43.42 -7.44 -16.12
CA VAL A 109 44.00 -7.40 -17.47
C VAL A 109 44.45 -5.98 -17.76
N LYS A 110 45.71 -5.80 -18.17
CA LYS A 110 46.28 -4.45 -18.30
C LYS A 110 47.28 -4.25 -19.42
N ASN A 111 47.47 -2.98 -19.80
CA ASN A 111 48.53 -2.47 -20.68
C ASN A 111 48.56 -3.08 -22.09
N GLY A 112 47.50 -2.97 -22.88
CA GLY A 112 47.54 -3.49 -24.25
C GLY A 112 46.19 -3.55 -24.96
N ASN A 113 46.09 -4.47 -25.93
CA ASN A 113 44.88 -4.65 -26.71
C ASN A 113 44.36 -6.09 -26.54
N LEU A 114 43.08 -6.22 -26.22
CA LEU A 114 42.41 -7.52 -26.15
C LEU A 114 41.28 -7.53 -27.17
N ASN A 115 41.45 -8.33 -28.21
CA ASN A 115 40.46 -8.55 -29.26
C ASN A 115 39.79 -9.89 -28.98
N VAL A 116 38.50 -9.91 -28.72
CA VAL A 116 37.77 -11.14 -28.43
C VAL A 116 36.55 -11.31 -29.33
N VAL A 117 36.27 -12.55 -29.72
CA VAL A 117 34.97 -12.91 -30.29
C VAL A 117 33.94 -13.09 -29.16
N LYS A 118 34.34 -13.72 -28.05
CA LYS A 118 33.53 -13.87 -26.83
C LYS A 118 34.33 -13.48 -25.57
N GLY A 119 33.65 -12.80 -24.66
CA GLY A 119 34.28 -12.12 -23.53
C GLY A 119 34.59 -12.95 -22.30
N ILE A 120 34.45 -12.32 -21.13
CA ILE A 120 34.72 -12.89 -19.80
C ILE A 120 33.41 -12.98 -19.00
N VAL A 121 33.18 -14.12 -18.34
CA VAL A 121 32.08 -14.28 -17.36
C VAL A 121 32.63 -14.21 -15.95
N VAL A 122 32.04 -13.33 -15.14
CA VAL A 122 32.30 -13.17 -13.71
C VAL A 122 31.19 -13.84 -12.94
N GLU A 123 31.52 -14.83 -12.11
CA GLU A 123 30.52 -15.62 -11.39
C GLU A 123 30.75 -15.62 -9.89
N GLY A 124 29.69 -15.80 -9.10
CA GLY A 124 29.85 -16.23 -7.70
C GLY A 124 30.53 -15.23 -6.76
N GLY A 125 30.63 -13.95 -7.13
CA GLY A 125 31.33 -12.91 -6.36
C GLY A 125 32.75 -12.52 -6.83
N GLY A 126 33.14 -12.89 -8.07
CA GLY A 126 34.43 -12.51 -8.65
C GLY A 126 34.60 -11.02 -8.99
N HIS A 127 35.83 -10.61 -9.31
CA HIS A 127 36.19 -9.23 -9.66
C HIS A 127 37.07 -9.16 -10.92
N LEU A 128 36.55 -8.56 -11.99
CA LEU A 128 37.32 -8.23 -13.19
C LEU A 128 37.81 -6.77 -13.14
N ILE A 129 39.10 -6.56 -13.36
CA ILE A 129 39.73 -5.24 -13.52
C ILE A 129 40.33 -5.14 -14.93
N VAL A 130 39.96 -4.10 -15.66
CA VAL A 130 40.48 -3.77 -17.00
C VAL A 130 41.19 -2.42 -16.88
N GLU A 131 42.50 -2.36 -17.12
CA GLU A 131 43.30 -1.15 -16.88
C GLU A 131 44.21 -0.81 -18.07
N ARG A 132 44.14 0.41 -18.61
CA ARG A 132 44.97 0.85 -19.75
C ARG A 132 44.87 -0.13 -20.95
N MET A 133 43.65 -0.55 -21.25
CA MET A 133 43.34 -1.53 -22.29
C MET A 133 42.48 -0.94 -23.42
N ASN A 134 42.73 -1.37 -24.65
CA ASN A 134 41.72 -1.35 -25.70
C ASN A 134 41.08 -2.74 -25.78
N TYR A 135 39.91 -2.90 -25.18
CA TYR A 135 39.15 -4.13 -25.18
C TYR A 135 38.12 -4.07 -26.33
N ASN A 136 38.32 -4.90 -27.36
CA ASN A 136 37.53 -4.89 -28.58
C ASN A 136 36.76 -6.20 -28.74
N VAL A 137 35.48 -6.10 -29.11
CA VAL A 137 34.69 -7.24 -29.59
C VAL A 137 34.71 -7.26 -31.11
N VAL A 138 35.29 -8.30 -31.72
CA VAL A 138 35.68 -8.29 -33.14
C VAL A 138 34.66 -8.93 -34.09
N GLU A 139 33.82 -9.87 -33.64
CA GLU A 139 32.88 -10.60 -34.50
C GLU A 139 31.48 -10.71 -33.85
N LYS A 140 30.40 -10.44 -34.60
CA LYS A 140 29.02 -10.64 -34.15
C LYS A 140 28.09 -11.18 -35.26
N GLY A 141 27.19 -12.09 -34.86
CA GLY A 141 26.06 -12.64 -35.62
C GLY A 141 24.87 -12.88 -34.67
N SER A 142 23.82 -13.59 -35.09
CA SER A 142 22.57 -13.80 -34.30
C SER A 142 22.73 -14.52 -32.94
N ASN A 143 23.94 -14.99 -32.60
CA ASN A 143 24.30 -15.62 -31.31
C ASN A 143 25.37 -14.83 -30.53
N ALA A 144 25.51 -13.51 -30.80
CA ALA A 144 26.48 -12.66 -30.14
C ALA A 144 26.21 -12.57 -28.63
N ARG A 145 27.25 -12.72 -27.81
CA ARG A 145 27.22 -12.66 -26.33
C ARG A 145 27.93 -11.40 -25.84
N PRO A 146 27.69 -10.91 -24.60
CA PRO A 146 28.38 -9.73 -24.06
C PRO A 146 29.90 -9.93 -23.95
N ALA A 147 30.65 -8.82 -23.98
CA ALA A 147 32.09 -8.81 -23.74
C ALA A 147 32.43 -9.05 -22.26
N VAL A 148 31.56 -8.58 -21.38
CA VAL A 148 31.64 -8.88 -19.95
C VAL A 148 30.26 -9.28 -19.48
N LYS A 149 30.15 -10.51 -18.97
CA LYS A 149 28.94 -11.00 -18.31
C LYS A 149 29.18 -11.08 -16.80
N LEU A 150 28.35 -10.42 -16.01
CA LEU A 150 28.31 -10.56 -14.55
C LEU A 150 27.14 -11.49 -14.22
N SER A 151 27.40 -12.68 -13.67
CA SER A 151 26.42 -13.77 -13.57
C SER A 151 26.42 -14.52 -12.23
N TYR A 152 25.27 -15.12 -11.86
CA TYR A 152 25.08 -16.05 -10.73
C TYR A 152 25.36 -15.51 -9.31
N ALA A 153 24.88 -16.23 -8.29
CA ALA A 153 24.79 -15.82 -6.88
C ALA A 153 26.12 -15.34 -6.26
N GLY A 154 26.22 -14.05 -5.93
CA GLY A 154 27.38 -13.42 -5.28
C GLY A 154 27.60 -11.97 -5.73
N ASN A 155 28.40 -11.22 -4.95
CA ASN A 155 28.65 -9.79 -5.20
C ASN A 155 29.73 -9.61 -6.27
N THR A 156 29.31 -9.51 -7.53
CA THR A 156 30.22 -9.45 -8.68
C THR A 156 30.66 -8.01 -8.98
N LYS A 157 31.91 -7.84 -9.41
CA LYS A 157 32.50 -6.51 -9.65
C LYS A 157 33.20 -6.41 -11.00
N LEU A 158 32.97 -5.31 -11.69
CA LEU A 158 33.74 -4.85 -12.83
C LEU A 158 34.38 -3.49 -12.51
N THR A 159 35.67 -3.35 -12.78
CA THR A 159 36.36 -2.06 -12.71
C THR A 159 37.10 -1.82 -14.02
N VAL A 160 36.85 -0.69 -14.66
CA VAL A 160 37.47 -0.28 -15.91
C VAL A 160 38.18 1.05 -15.68
N LYS A 161 39.50 1.08 -15.88
CA LYS A 161 40.37 2.24 -15.61
C LYS A 161 41.16 2.61 -16.86
N ASP A 162 41.11 3.88 -17.25
CA ASP A 162 41.85 4.45 -18.39
C ASP A 162 41.79 3.55 -19.65
N SER A 163 40.62 2.95 -19.91
CA SER A 163 40.45 1.91 -20.93
C SER A 163 39.31 2.24 -21.89
N HIS A 164 39.37 1.64 -23.07
CA HIS A 164 38.32 1.70 -24.07
C HIS A 164 37.73 0.31 -24.28
N LEU A 165 36.47 0.11 -23.91
CA LEU A 165 35.70 -1.08 -24.27
C LEU A 165 34.84 -0.71 -25.47
N LYS A 166 34.99 -1.41 -26.60
CA LYS A 166 34.22 -1.13 -27.81
C LYS A 166 33.79 -2.35 -28.59
N THR A 167 32.68 -2.23 -29.30
CA THR A 167 32.22 -3.24 -30.27
C THR A 167 32.68 -2.89 -31.70
N VAL A 168 32.75 -3.88 -32.58
CA VAL A 168 32.99 -3.72 -34.02
C VAL A 168 31.82 -4.34 -34.82
N GLY A 169 30.56 -4.06 -34.42
CA GLY A 169 29.36 -4.49 -35.15
C GLY A 169 28.08 -4.73 -34.30
N PRO A 170 26.94 -5.07 -34.96
CA PRO A 170 25.63 -5.37 -34.35
C PRO A 170 25.60 -6.44 -33.26
N GLY A 171 24.97 -6.23 -32.10
CA GLY A 171 24.46 -7.32 -31.25
C GLY A 171 24.21 -6.94 -29.78
N GLU A 172 24.26 -7.91 -28.86
CA GLU A 172 24.01 -7.72 -27.41
C GLU A 172 24.91 -6.65 -26.73
N SER A 173 24.46 -6.16 -25.58
CA SER A 173 25.16 -5.20 -24.70
C SER A 173 26.61 -5.56 -24.43
N LEU A 174 27.48 -4.57 -24.36
CA LEU A 174 28.91 -4.76 -24.09
C LEU A 174 29.13 -5.34 -22.69
N VAL A 175 28.40 -4.81 -21.72
CA VAL A 175 28.34 -5.32 -20.34
C VAL A 175 26.92 -5.76 -20.03
N LEU A 176 26.77 -7.02 -19.60
CA LEU A 176 25.50 -7.58 -19.19
C LEU A 176 25.61 -8.09 -17.75
N ALA A 177 24.72 -7.62 -16.87
CA ALA A 177 24.51 -8.22 -15.56
C ALA A 177 23.23 -9.06 -15.58
N GLU A 178 23.34 -10.35 -15.31
CA GLU A 178 22.23 -11.32 -15.38
C GLU A 178 22.33 -12.31 -14.21
N PHE A 179 21.27 -12.56 -13.43
CA PHE A 179 21.31 -13.53 -12.30
C PHE A 179 22.31 -13.24 -11.16
N ALA A 180 22.92 -12.06 -11.09
CA ALA A 180 23.76 -11.67 -9.94
C ALA A 180 22.88 -11.33 -8.73
N THR A 181 23.37 -11.51 -7.49
CA THR A 181 22.69 -10.94 -6.31
C THR A 181 22.93 -9.44 -6.24
N ASP A 182 24.21 -9.03 -6.33
CA ASP A 182 24.62 -7.63 -6.45
C ASP A 182 25.67 -7.50 -7.56
N ALA A 183 25.57 -6.44 -8.36
CA ALA A 183 26.57 -6.09 -9.38
C ALA A 183 27.10 -4.66 -9.15
N VAL A 184 28.43 -4.51 -9.12
CA VAL A 184 29.08 -3.20 -9.05
C VAL A 184 29.96 -2.97 -10.27
N ILE A 185 29.70 -1.88 -11.00
CA ILE A 185 30.48 -1.47 -12.16
C ILE A 185 31.15 -0.12 -11.84
N ASN A 186 32.47 -0.04 -11.97
CA ASN A 186 33.24 1.18 -11.79
C ASN A 186 33.92 1.56 -13.10
N LEU A 187 33.67 2.78 -13.58
CA LEU A 187 34.31 3.37 -14.74
C LEU A 187 35.14 4.57 -14.29
N GLU A 188 36.46 4.52 -14.47
CA GLU A 188 37.40 5.58 -14.09
C GLU A 188 38.16 6.01 -15.34
N GLY A 189 37.97 7.25 -15.83
CA GLY A 189 38.67 7.74 -17.04
C GLY A 189 38.46 6.88 -18.30
N SER A 190 37.41 6.06 -18.33
CA SER A 190 37.24 4.98 -19.31
C SER A 190 36.06 5.20 -20.23
N THR A 191 36.15 4.72 -21.46
CA THR A 191 35.07 4.79 -22.45
C THR A 191 34.47 3.41 -22.70
N VAL A 192 33.16 3.30 -22.56
CA VAL A 192 32.33 2.17 -23.00
C VAL A 192 31.57 2.63 -24.24
N LEU A 193 31.94 2.12 -25.40
CA LEU A 193 31.41 2.55 -26.69
C LEU A 193 30.76 1.36 -27.42
N GLU A 194 29.43 1.36 -27.49
CA GLU A 194 28.69 0.41 -28.30
C GLU A 194 28.39 1.01 -29.67
N TYR A 195 28.84 0.32 -30.73
CA TYR A 195 28.32 0.47 -32.07
C TYR A 195 27.21 -0.56 -32.25
N ALA A 196 25.96 -0.13 -32.14
CA ALA A 196 24.83 -1.00 -32.38
C ALA A 196 24.68 -1.26 -33.89
N GLY A 197 24.09 -2.40 -34.22
CA GLY A 197 23.79 -2.75 -35.59
C GLY A 197 22.46 -3.51 -35.67
N VAL A 198 22.06 -3.90 -36.88
CA VAL A 198 20.74 -4.46 -37.17
C VAL A 198 20.52 -5.82 -36.46
N LEU A 199 19.62 -5.85 -35.49
CA LEU A 199 19.03 -7.08 -34.94
C LEU A 199 17.69 -7.37 -35.64
N ASP A 200 17.33 -8.65 -35.79
CA ASP A 200 16.08 -9.07 -36.42
C ASP A 200 14.86 -8.88 -35.48
N SER A 201 13.68 -8.91 -36.09
CA SER A 201 12.56 -7.99 -35.84
C SER A 201 11.64 -8.27 -34.65
N GLU A 202 12.08 -8.93 -33.58
CA GLU A 202 11.15 -9.28 -32.49
C GLU A 202 11.66 -9.04 -31.07
N THR A 203 12.91 -8.58 -30.90
CA THR A 203 13.46 -8.39 -29.56
C THR A 203 14.44 -7.20 -29.46
N GLN A 204 14.50 -6.61 -28.27
CA GLN A 204 15.68 -6.01 -27.61
C GLN A 204 15.77 -4.48 -27.49
N ASN A 205 15.53 -4.00 -26.27
CA ASN A 205 16.07 -2.75 -25.74
C ASN A 205 17.61 -2.84 -25.71
N CYS A 206 18.30 -2.14 -26.60
CA CYS A 206 19.76 -2.20 -26.72
C CYS A 206 20.42 -1.06 -25.94
N GLY A 207 21.41 -1.40 -25.12
CA GLY A 207 22.27 -0.42 -24.45
C GLY A 207 23.66 -0.93 -24.15
N ALA A 208 24.64 -0.01 -24.08
CA ALA A 208 26.05 -0.36 -23.91
C ALA A 208 26.28 -1.12 -22.59
N ILE A 209 25.48 -0.78 -21.58
CA ILE A 209 25.34 -1.55 -20.35
C ILE A 209 23.87 -1.99 -20.23
N ALA A 210 23.65 -3.28 -20.00
CA ALA A 210 22.34 -3.80 -19.66
C ALA A 210 22.35 -4.62 -18.38
N VAL A 211 21.24 -4.53 -17.64
CA VAL A 211 20.91 -5.44 -16.55
C VAL A 211 19.62 -6.16 -16.91
N GLN A 212 19.67 -7.49 -16.97
CA GLN A 212 18.55 -8.32 -17.39
C GLN A 212 18.28 -9.43 -16.38
N GLN A 213 17.00 -9.72 -16.15
CA GLN A 213 16.55 -10.95 -15.50
C GLN A 213 16.28 -12.01 -16.58
N ALA A 214 16.55 -13.28 -16.26
CA ALA A 214 16.47 -14.47 -17.13
C ALA A 214 15.50 -14.41 -18.33
N TRP A 215 15.97 -14.83 -19.51
CA TRP A 215 15.12 -15.15 -20.65
C TRP A 215 14.52 -16.56 -20.55
N GLY A 216 13.19 -16.62 -20.55
CA GLY A 216 12.39 -17.76 -20.97
C GLY A 216 11.23 -17.26 -21.83
N THR A 217 11.41 -17.26 -23.16
CA THR A 217 10.39 -17.04 -24.21
C THR A 217 9.25 -16.03 -23.90
N GLY A 218 9.41 -14.79 -24.35
CA GLY A 218 8.36 -13.77 -24.32
C GLY A 218 8.38 -12.92 -23.05
N PHE A 219 8.02 -11.65 -23.19
CA PHE A 219 7.99 -10.60 -22.15
C PHE A 219 7.03 -10.85 -20.97
N ASN A 220 6.63 -12.11 -20.72
CA ASN A 220 5.71 -12.52 -19.67
C ASN A 220 6.24 -13.78 -18.96
N SER A 221 7.01 -13.61 -17.88
CA SER A 221 6.97 -14.62 -16.82
C SER A 221 7.25 -14.00 -15.45
N ASN A 222 6.27 -14.18 -14.55
CA ASN A 222 6.28 -13.84 -13.12
C ASN A 222 7.26 -14.73 -12.33
N SER A 223 8.49 -14.92 -12.78
CA SER A 223 9.48 -15.69 -12.01
C SER A 223 10.18 -14.78 -10.99
N GLU A 224 9.92 -15.03 -9.71
CA GLU A 224 10.56 -14.43 -8.53
C GLU A 224 12.02 -14.93 -8.35
N SER A 225 12.86 -14.84 -9.39
CA SER A 225 14.25 -15.31 -9.32
C SER A 225 15.25 -14.14 -9.27
N ALA A 226 15.78 -13.90 -8.06
CA ALA A 226 16.85 -12.95 -7.68
C ALA A 226 16.60 -11.46 -8.01
N ASN A 227 16.47 -10.64 -6.97
CA ASN A 227 16.60 -9.18 -7.08
C ASN A 227 18.09 -8.87 -7.29
N THR A 228 18.46 -8.42 -8.49
CA THR A 228 19.82 -7.97 -8.77
C THR A 228 19.91 -6.47 -8.46
N ASP A 229 20.57 -6.11 -7.36
CA ASP A 229 20.89 -4.71 -7.09
C ASP A 229 22.09 -4.29 -7.96
N LEU A 230 22.02 -3.10 -8.56
CA LEU A 230 23.09 -2.56 -9.41
C LEU A 230 23.65 -1.27 -8.81
N VAL A 231 24.97 -1.19 -8.74
CA VAL A 231 25.69 0.08 -8.52
C VAL A 231 26.59 0.37 -9.71
N LEU A 232 26.31 1.45 -10.43
CA LEU A 232 27.18 1.97 -11.48
C LEU A 232 27.85 3.27 -11.00
N ASN A 233 29.17 3.25 -10.92
CA ASN A 233 30.00 4.40 -10.58
C ASN A 233 30.72 4.90 -11.84
N MET A 234 30.42 6.12 -12.25
CA MET A 234 31.10 6.82 -13.34
C MET A 234 31.93 7.97 -12.77
N GLY A 235 33.25 7.79 -12.72
CA GLY A 235 34.19 8.83 -12.34
C GLY A 235 34.38 9.90 -13.42
N ALA A 236 35.14 10.94 -13.10
CA ALA A 236 35.48 12.00 -14.05
C ALA A 236 36.09 11.43 -15.34
N ASN A 237 35.70 11.99 -16.49
CA ASN A 237 36.10 11.55 -17.83
C ASN A 237 35.63 10.13 -18.22
N ALA A 238 34.85 9.43 -17.38
CA ALA A 238 34.20 8.21 -17.79
C ALA A 238 33.11 8.52 -18.82
N LYS A 239 33.02 7.71 -19.87
CA LYS A 239 32.11 7.94 -20.99
C LYS A 239 31.36 6.67 -21.35
N ILE A 240 30.03 6.72 -21.39
CA ILE A 240 29.20 5.69 -22.01
C ILE A 240 28.61 6.29 -23.27
N VAL A 241 28.87 5.64 -24.40
CA VAL A 241 28.38 6.05 -25.71
C VAL A 241 27.63 4.89 -26.33
N ASN A 242 26.37 5.12 -26.70
CA ASN A 242 25.65 4.22 -27.58
C ASN A 242 25.44 4.89 -28.95
N THR A 243 25.98 4.28 -30.00
CA THR A 243 25.73 4.65 -31.39
C THR A 243 24.67 3.71 -31.92
N ALA A 244 23.44 4.20 -32.09
CA ALA A 244 22.33 3.37 -32.53
C ALA A 244 22.46 2.98 -34.02
N PRO A 245 21.88 1.84 -34.46
CA PRO A 245 21.92 1.45 -35.87
C PRO A 245 21.08 2.41 -36.71
N SER A 246 21.49 2.66 -37.95
CA SER A 246 20.60 3.22 -38.97
C SER A 246 19.71 2.10 -39.55
N ASN A 247 18.56 1.82 -38.96
CA ASN A 247 17.56 0.93 -39.55
C ASN A 247 16.20 1.61 -39.63
N ASP A 248 15.53 1.54 -40.78
CA ASP A 248 14.20 2.11 -41.04
C ASP A 248 13.04 1.18 -40.58
N LYS A 249 13.32 0.14 -39.77
CA LYS A 249 12.32 -0.85 -39.34
C LYS A 249 12.31 -1.06 -37.82
N ALA A 250 11.07 -1.09 -37.29
CA ALA A 250 10.60 -1.38 -35.93
C ALA A 250 10.57 -0.21 -34.93
N GLU A 251 9.47 -0.12 -34.18
CA GLU A 251 9.28 0.76 -33.02
C GLU A 251 10.13 0.25 -31.84
N TYR A 252 11.38 0.71 -31.70
CA TYR A 252 12.23 0.37 -30.54
C TYR A 252 12.80 1.62 -29.83
N VAL A 253 13.15 1.44 -28.56
CA VAL A 253 13.80 2.47 -27.72
C VAL A 253 15.30 2.21 -27.68
N ALA A 254 16.09 3.15 -28.21
CA ALA A 254 17.55 3.10 -28.09
C ALA A 254 18.01 3.73 -26.76
N SER A 255 18.91 3.07 -26.03
CA SER A 255 19.39 3.62 -24.75
C SER A 255 20.86 3.44 -24.44
N ALA A 256 21.48 4.37 -23.72
CA ALA A 256 22.87 4.18 -23.25
C ALA A 256 22.94 3.08 -22.18
N ILE A 257 21.94 3.04 -21.28
CA ILE A 257 21.80 2.05 -20.22
C ILE A 257 20.39 1.46 -20.26
N THR A 258 20.28 0.14 -20.20
CA THR A 258 18.99 -0.59 -20.13
C THR A 258 18.89 -1.35 -18.82
N LEU A 259 17.80 -1.15 -18.07
CA LEU A 259 17.58 -1.72 -16.75
C LEU A 259 16.28 -2.54 -16.73
N SER A 260 16.41 -3.85 -16.59
CA SER A 260 15.31 -4.80 -16.48
C SER A 260 15.51 -5.70 -15.26
N THR A 261 15.48 -5.11 -14.06
CA THR A 261 15.72 -5.78 -12.78
C THR A 261 14.57 -5.53 -11.81
N SER A 262 14.41 -6.44 -10.85
CA SER A 262 13.54 -6.26 -9.69
C SER A 262 14.26 -5.71 -8.45
N GLY A 263 15.59 -5.62 -8.48
CA GLY A 263 16.45 -5.04 -7.42
C GLY A 263 16.82 -3.58 -7.67
N ASP A 264 17.19 -2.86 -6.61
CA ASP A 264 17.44 -1.41 -6.62
C ASP A 264 18.64 -1.04 -7.50
N VAL A 265 18.53 0.10 -8.19
CA VAL A 265 19.57 0.61 -9.07
C VAL A 265 20.10 1.93 -8.55
N THR A 266 21.41 2.02 -8.38
CA THR A 266 22.12 3.25 -8.00
C THR A 266 23.10 3.67 -9.11
N LEU A 267 22.93 4.88 -9.62
CA LEU A 267 23.82 5.50 -10.59
C LEU A 267 24.56 6.66 -9.91
N ASN A 268 25.88 6.55 -9.78
CA ASN A 268 26.75 7.59 -9.26
C ASN A 268 27.53 8.22 -10.41
N LEU A 269 27.19 9.45 -10.75
CA LEU A 269 27.74 10.18 -11.90
C LEU A 269 28.53 11.39 -11.40
N GLU A 270 29.86 11.29 -11.45
CA GLU A 270 30.75 12.39 -11.04
C GLU A 270 30.82 13.49 -12.10
N GLU A 271 31.26 14.69 -11.68
CA GLU A 271 31.51 15.81 -12.59
C GLU A 271 32.46 15.40 -13.73
N GLY A 272 32.08 15.71 -14.97
CA GLY A 272 32.85 15.34 -16.17
C GLY A 272 32.64 13.91 -16.66
N ALA A 273 31.86 13.07 -15.96
CA ALA A 273 31.32 11.84 -16.55
C ALA A 273 30.40 12.19 -17.73
N THR A 274 30.24 11.30 -18.71
CA THR A 274 29.45 11.58 -19.92
C THR A 274 28.59 10.39 -20.32
N LEU A 275 27.29 10.63 -20.52
CA LEU A 275 26.37 9.72 -21.19
C LEU A 275 26.02 10.33 -22.56
N GLU A 276 26.31 9.59 -23.63
CA GLU A 276 26.10 10.05 -25.00
C GLU A 276 25.29 9.04 -25.81
N ILE A 277 24.35 9.57 -26.59
CA ILE A 277 23.58 8.79 -27.57
C ILE A 277 23.72 9.43 -28.95
N ASP A 278 24.22 8.64 -29.90
CA ASP A 278 24.42 9.08 -31.28
C ASP A 278 23.42 8.40 -32.25
N ARG A 279 22.71 9.24 -33.03
CA ARG A 279 21.85 8.99 -34.21
C ARG A 279 21.27 7.58 -34.37
N ALA A 280 20.04 7.38 -33.92
CA ALA A 280 19.15 6.34 -34.44
C ALA A 280 18.32 6.93 -35.60
N SER A 281 18.65 6.63 -36.85
CA SER A 281 17.87 7.16 -37.99
C SER A 281 16.47 6.54 -38.12
N GLY A 282 16.14 5.50 -37.34
CA GLY A 282 14.80 4.90 -37.34
C GLY A 282 14.33 4.27 -36.02
N ALA A 283 14.92 4.63 -34.87
CA ALA A 283 14.28 4.33 -33.58
C ALA A 283 13.08 5.26 -33.36
N SER A 284 12.00 4.75 -32.75
CA SER A 284 10.83 5.57 -32.40
C SER A 284 11.11 6.49 -31.21
N LYS A 285 12.06 6.11 -30.32
CA LYS A 285 12.48 6.89 -29.14
C LYS A 285 13.97 6.66 -28.82
N SER A 286 14.62 7.62 -28.17
CA SER A 286 16.02 7.51 -27.73
C SER A 286 16.22 8.15 -26.34
N THR A 287 16.75 7.40 -25.38
CA THR A 287 16.82 7.78 -23.96
C THR A 287 18.14 7.38 -23.31
N HIS A 288 18.69 8.15 -22.37
CA HIS A 288 19.97 7.79 -21.72
C HIS A 288 19.81 6.55 -20.83
N ILE A 289 18.70 6.48 -20.10
CA ILE A 289 18.37 5.34 -19.22
C ILE A 289 16.98 4.84 -19.60
N ASN A 290 16.86 3.53 -19.82
CA ASN A 290 15.59 2.87 -20.06
C ASN A 290 15.30 1.87 -18.94
N MET A 291 14.22 2.08 -18.20
CA MET A 291 13.76 1.17 -17.14
C MET A 291 12.54 0.40 -17.60
N THR A 292 12.64 -0.92 -17.56
CA THR A 292 11.61 -1.81 -18.09
C THR A 292 10.96 -2.75 -17.08
N LYS A 293 11.31 -2.68 -15.79
CA LYS A 293 10.67 -3.48 -14.74
C LYS A 293 10.38 -2.66 -13.48
N TYR A 294 9.43 -3.13 -12.66
CA TYR A 294 8.51 -2.29 -11.87
C TYR A 294 8.66 -2.33 -10.34
N THR A 295 9.61 -3.09 -9.78
CA THR A 295 9.73 -3.25 -8.32
C THR A 295 10.93 -2.55 -7.69
N ALA A 296 11.79 -1.95 -8.51
CA ALA A 296 13.06 -1.38 -8.08
C ALA A 296 13.02 0.15 -7.98
N ASN A 297 13.70 0.69 -6.97
CA ASN A 297 14.00 2.12 -6.90
C ASN A 297 15.14 2.44 -7.87
N LEU A 298 15.07 3.63 -8.49
CA LEU A 298 16.19 4.21 -9.22
C LEU A 298 16.74 5.40 -8.45
N THR A 299 17.96 5.27 -7.95
CA THR A 299 18.72 6.36 -7.33
C THR A 299 19.71 6.92 -8.34
N VAL A 300 19.62 8.22 -8.62
CA VAL A 300 20.56 8.93 -9.49
C VAL A 300 21.25 10.00 -8.65
N ASN A 301 22.56 9.83 -8.47
CA ASN A 301 23.46 10.79 -7.84
C ASN A 301 24.25 11.49 -8.95
N ASP A 302 23.68 12.57 -9.49
CA ASP A 302 24.32 13.37 -10.53
C ASP A 302 25.04 14.58 -9.94
N LYS A 303 26.37 14.59 -10.01
CA LYS A 303 27.23 15.69 -9.53
C LYS A 303 27.64 16.65 -10.65
N GLY A 304 26.98 16.61 -11.81
CA GLY A 304 27.30 17.45 -12.97
C GLY A 304 27.87 16.64 -14.14
N ALA A 305 27.32 15.46 -14.39
CA ALA A 305 27.64 14.68 -15.58
C ALA A 305 27.10 15.35 -16.85
N ASN A 306 27.76 15.08 -17.97
CA ASN A 306 27.38 15.56 -19.29
C ASN A 306 26.40 14.57 -19.94
N TRP A 307 25.18 15.03 -20.19
CA TRP A 307 24.17 14.28 -20.94
C TRP A 307 24.06 14.87 -22.34
N SER A 308 24.48 14.11 -23.36
CA SER A 308 24.58 14.59 -24.74
C SER A 308 23.88 13.68 -25.74
N ALA A 309 23.21 14.28 -26.73
CA ALA A 309 22.54 13.56 -27.81
C ALA A 309 22.75 14.30 -29.13
N SER A 310 22.99 13.58 -30.24
CA SER A 310 23.25 14.17 -31.56
C SER A 310 21.97 14.66 -32.27
N ALA A 311 21.41 15.76 -31.75
CA ALA A 311 20.42 16.67 -32.32
C ALA A 311 19.07 16.16 -32.89
N LYS A 312 18.00 16.86 -32.43
CA LYS A 312 16.53 16.80 -32.71
C LYS A 312 15.67 15.93 -31.79
N THR A 313 16.23 14.94 -31.09
CA THR A 313 15.50 14.03 -30.17
C THR A 313 15.55 14.42 -28.68
N LEU A 314 15.79 15.70 -28.37
CA LEU A 314 15.77 16.20 -26.98
C LEU A 314 14.41 16.00 -26.28
N LYS A 315 13.32 15.82 -27.03
CA LYS A 315 11.98 15.58 -26.47
C LYS A 315 11.88 14.28 -25.67
N ASP A 316 12.74 13.30 -25.97
CA ASP A 316 12.72 11.98 -25.32
C ASP A 316 14.06 11.62 -24.64
N SER A 317 14.97 12.59 -24.48
CA SER A 317 16.31 12.32 -23.93
C SER A 317 16.34 12.50 -22.40
N GLY A 318 16.58 11.41 -21.66
CA GLY A 318 16.73 11.44 -20.21
C GLY A 318 16.55 10.05 -19.58
N ILE A 319 15.63 9.91 -18.62
CA ILE A 319 15.17 8.62 -18.11
C ILE A 319 13.82 8.31 -18.77
N TYR A 320 13.66 7.09 -19.27
CA TYR A 320 12.44 6.59 -19.87
C TYR A 320 11.97 5.35 -19.10
N PHE A 321 10.72 5.38 -18.65
CA PHE A 321 10.09 4.28 -17.94
C PHE A 321 9.06 3.61 -18.85
N THR A 322 9.24 2.35 -19.26
CA THR A 322 8.24 1.66 -20.10
C THR A 322 7.03 1.22 -19.30
N ASN A 323 5.85 1.24 -19.92
CA ASN A 323 4.65 0.65 -19.35
C ASN A 323 4.62 -0.88 -19.59
N LEU A 324 4.61 -1.68 -18.53
CA LEU A 324 4.35 -3.11 -18.61
C LEU A 324 3.04 -3.43 -17.89
N TRP A 325 2.11 -4.02 -18.62
CA TRP A 325 0.89 -4.58 -18.06
C TRP A 325 1.22 -5.91 -17.38
N THR A 326 0.97 -6.02 -16.09
CA THR A 326 0.99 -7.30 -15.37
C THR A 326 -0.39 -7.55 -14.76
N GLU A 327 -0.83 -8.80 -14.72
CA GLU A 327 -2.12 -9.15 -14.12
C GLU A 327 -2.21 -8.62 -12.67
N GLY A 328 -3.19 -7.76 -12.41
CA GLY A 328 -3.51 -7.23 -11.08
C GLY A 328 -2.84 -5.91 -10.67
N TYR A 329 -1.90 -5.35 -11.45
CA TYR A 329 -1.21 -4.09 -11.12
C TYR A 329 -1.10 -3.15 -12.33
N ARG A 330 -1.30 -1.85 -12.09
CA ARG A 330 -1.11 -0.80 -13.10
C ARG A 330 -0.09 0.22 -12.61
N ILE A 331 0.97 0.45 -13.40
CA ILE A 331 1.91 1.55 -13.16
C ILE A 331 1.34 2.80 -13.81
N ILE A 332 1.13 3.83 -13.01
CA ILE A 332 0.63 5.13 -13.48
C ILE A 332 1.76 6.15 -13.64
N GLY A 333 2.86 5.98 -12.92
CA GLY A 333 4.01 6.86 -13.08
C GLY A 333 5.14 6.52 -12.13
N TRP A 334 6.13 7.43 -12.06
CA TRP A 334 7.27 7.37 -11.16
C TRP A 334 7.39 8.70 -10.43
N THR A 335 7.60 8.67 -9.11
CA THR A 335 7.65 9.85 -8.26
C THR A 335 9.02 10.03 -7.62
N ASP A 336 9.50 11.26 -7.57
CA ASP A 336 10.67 11.65 -6.75
C ASP A 336 10.27 12.16 -5.35
N GLY A 337 8.97 12.05 -5.01
CA GLY A 337 8.36 12.60 -3.80
C GLY A 337 7.80 14.02 -3.97
N LYS A 338 8.10 14.70 -5.08
CA LYS A 338 7.56 16.03 -5.44
C LYS A 338 6.82 15.98 -6.78
N ASN A 339 7.48 15.44 -7.80
CA ASN A 339 7.03 15.38 -9.19
C ASN A 339 6.63 13.95 -9.54
N LEU A 340 5.49 13.80 -10.22
CA LEU A 340 5.06 12.53 -10.81
C LEU A 340 5.30 12.54 -12.33
N VAL A 341 6.05 11.57 -12.82
CA VAL A 341 6.42 11.41 -14.22
C VAL A 341 5.62 10.27 -14.84
N LYS A 342 5.05 10.51 -16.01
CA LYS A 342 4.24 9.53 -16.74
C LYS A 342 5.11 8.44 -17.38
N THR A 343 4.60 7.22 -17.42
CA THR A 343 5.24 6.13 -18.19
C THR A 343 5.18 6.39 -19.70
N ASN A 344 6.11 5.82 -20.45
CA ASN A 344 6.28 6.00 -21.89
C ASN A 344 6.56 7.45 -22.35
N VAL A 345 6.89 8.34 -21.42
CA VAL A 345 7.38 9.70 -21.67
C VAL A 345 8.78 9.78 -21.10
N ALA A 346 9.72 10.34 -21.85
CA ALA A 346 11.06 10.52 -21.32
C ALA A 346 11.16 11.80 -20.50
N TYR A 347 11.93 11.74 -19.42
CA TYR A 347 12.09 12.83 -18.48
C TYR A 347 13.53 13.32 -18.46
N SER A 348 13.73 14.62 -18.67
CA SER A 348 15.06 15.21 -18.57
C SER A 348 15.50 15.28 -17.11
N VAL A 349 16.63 14.65 -16.79
CA VAL A 349 17.31 14.78 -15.47
C VAL A 349 18.10 16.10 -15.39
N LYS A 350 18.14 16.89 -16.48
CA LYS A 350 18.80 18.20 -16.50
C LYS A 350 18.10 19.09 -15.48
N ASP A 351 18.75 19.23 -14.33
CA ASP A 351 18.64 20.25 -13.28
C ASP A 351 18.83 19.68 -11.87
N ALA A 352 18.94 18.35 -11.71
CA ALA A 352 19.25 17.74 -10.42
C ALA A 352 20.75 17.90 -10.09
N LYS A 353 21.09 18.89 -9.25
CA LYS A 353 22.39 18.97 -8.55
C LYS A 353 22.43 18.10 -7.29
N ASP A 354 21.36 17.35 -7.03
CA ASP A 354 21.09 16.60 -5.81
C ASP A 354 20.72 15.15 -6.14
N THR A 355 20.88 14.25 -5.16
CA THR A 355 20.40 12.86 -5.22
C THR A 355 18.90 12.83 -5.48
N VAL A 356 18.48 12.17 -6.56
CA VAL A 356 17.06 11.93 -6.86
C VAL A 356 16.76 10.43 -6.76
N ILE A 357 15.69 10.10 -6.05
CA ILE A 357 15.21 8.72 -5.90
C ILE A 357 13.85 8.62 -6.56
N TYR A 358 13.78 7.96 -7.71
CA TYR A 358 12.53 7.66 -8.40
C TYR A 358 11.94 6.36 -7.88
N LYS A 359 10.70 6.43 -7.40
CA LYS A 359 9.91 5.30 -6.93
C LYS A 359 8.75 5.02 -7.86
N PRO A 360 8.45 3.75 -8.20
CA PRO A 360 7.30 3.43 -9.02
C PRO A 360 5.99 3.68 -8.26
N VAL A 361 5.02 4.30 -8.94
CA VAL A 361 3.65 4.45 -8.45
C VAL A 361 2.78 3.43 -9.17
N CYS A 362 2.44 2.38 -8.43
CA CYS A 362 1.59 1.29 -8.87
C CYS A 362 0.30 1.30 -8.05
N PHE A 363 -0.80 0.84 -8.63
CA PHE A 363 -2.01 0.53 -7.87
C PHE A 363 -2.66 -0.77 -8.37
N ASN A 364 -3.36 -1.48 -7.49
CA ASN A 364 -4.08 -2.72 -7.78
C ASN A 364 -5.61 -2.59 -7.62
N ASP A 365 -6.33 -3.64 -8.00
CA ASP A 365 -7.76 -3.82 -7.73
C ASP A 365 -7.97 -3.91 -6.18
N GLY A 366 -8.12 -2.77 -5.51
CA GLY A 366 -8.31 -2.67 -4.05
C GLY A 366 -7.66 -1.46 -3.38
N ASP A 367 -6.72 -0.80 -4.07
CA ASP A 367 -6.12 0.49 -3.67
C ASP A 367 -7.03 1.69 -3.93
N PHE A 368 -7.97 1.54 -4.87
CA PHE A 368 -8.97 2.54 -5.21
C PHE A 368 -10.28 1.83 -5.55
N ASP A 369 -11.22 1.81 -4.61
CA ASP A 369 -12.47 1.08 -4.76
C ASP A 369 -13.65 1.80 -4.09
N MET A 370 -14.87 1.50 -4.56
CA MET A 370 -16.10 1.96 -3.92
C MET A 370 -16.52 0.96 -2.84
N ILE A 371 -16.88 1.45 -1.64
CA ILE A 371 -17.47 0.58 -0.62
C ILE A 371 -18.81 0.03 -1.13
N ASP A 372 -19.07 -1.23 -0.82
CA ASP A 372 -20.35 -1.83 -1.12
C ASP A 372 -21.50 -1.20 -0.31
N GLY A 373 -22.29 -0.35 -0.97
CA GLY A 373 -23.52 0.21 -0.43
C GLY A 373 -23.60 1.75 -0.50
N ALA A 374 -24.82 2.27 -0.52
CA ALA A 374 -25.11 3.68 -0.30
C ALA A 374 -25.98 3.79 0.95
N SER A 375 -25.71 4.75 1.84
CA SER A 375 -26.49 4.95 3.08
C SER A 375 -27.25 6.28 3.05
N ILE A 376 -28.42 6.31 3.71
CA ILE A 376 -29.19 7.55 3.90
C ILE A 376 -28.92 8.05 5.31
N ARG A 377 -28.46 9.30 5.43
CA ARG A 377 -28.28 10.04 6.68
C ARG A 377 -29.44 11.01 6.84
N THR A 378 -29.99 11.10 8.04
CA THR A 378 -30.98 12.12 8.41
C THR A 378 -30.33 13.09 9.38
N VAL A 379 -30.17 14.36 9.01
CA VAL A 379 -29.72 15.41 9.95
C VAL A 379 -30.83 16.43 10.04
N GLN A 380 -31.52 16.45 11.19
CA GLN A 380 -32.57 17.37 11.68
C GLN A 380 -33.72 17.84 10.76
N THR A 381 -33.52 18.05 9.46
CA THR A 381 -34.51 18.45 8.46
C THR A 381 -34.17 17.95 7.04
N GLU A 382 -32.96 17.42 6.80
CA GLU A 382 -32.47 17.03 5.48
C GLU A 382 -32.07 15.55 5.45
N ARG A 383 -32.40 14.88 4.34
CA ARG A 383 -31.98 13.51 4.04
C ARG A 383 -30.84 13.57 3.03
N ALA A 384 -29.66 13.05 3.40
CA ALA A 384 -28.50 12.98 2.53
C ALA A 384 -28.15 11.54 2.15
N ILE A 385 -27.84 11.28 0.87
CA ILE A 385 -27.39 9.96 0.39
C ILE A 385 -25.87 9.96 0.34
N ARG A 386 -25.22 9.12 1.13
CA ARG A 386 -23.76 8.99 1.22
C ARG A 386 -23.26 7.83 0.37
N PHE A 387 -22.25 8.12 -0.44
CA PHE A 387 -21.40 7.15 -1.13
C PHE A 387 -20.00 7.22 -0.54
N SER A 388 -19.35 6.06 -0.40
CA SER A 388 -18.02 5.97 0.21
C SER A 388 -17.03 5.32 -0.75
N THR A 389 -15.83 5.88 -0.81
CA THR A 389 -14.71 5.38 -1.63
C THR A 389 -13.52 5.14 -0.74
N VAL A 390 -12.96 3.95 -0.82
CA VAL A 390 -11.74 3.57 -0.11
C VAL A 390 -10.56 3.84 -1.02
N VAL A 391 -9.53 4.44 -0.44
CA VAL A 391 -8.23 4.64 -1.10
C VAL A 391 -7.14 4.18 -0.14
N SER A 392 -6.17 3.42 -0.61
CA SER A 392 -5.05 3.01 0.25
C SER A 392 -4.16 4.20 0.63
N ASP A 393 -3.70 4.21 1.87
CA ASP A 393 -2.81 5.25 2.40
C ASP A 393 -1.47 5.26 1.65
N GLU A 394 -1.03 4.09 1.17
CA GLU A 394 0.16 3.94 0.35
C GLU A 394 0.01 4.64 -1.01
N LEU A 395 -1.12 4.47 -1.70
CA LEU A 395 -1.40 5.14 -2.96
C LEU A 395 -1.47 6.66 -2.77
N ILE A 396 -2.13 7.11 -1.70
CA ILE A 396 -2.20 8.53 -1.31
C ILE A 396 -0.79 9.09 -1.07
N THR A 397 0.03 8.38 -0.29
CA THR A 397 1.39 8.80 0.06
C THR A 397 2.28 8.92 -1.18
N ARG A 398 2.18 7.97 -2.11
CA ARG A 398 2.98 7.97 -3.34
C ARG A 398 2.55 9.06 -4.33
N LEU A 399 1.25 9.33 -4.43
CA LEU A 399 0.72 10.36 -5.32
C LEU A 399 0.86 11.78 -4.76
N GLY A 400 0.75 11.94 -3.44
CA GLY A 400 0.83 13.24 -2.77
C GLY A 400 -0.17 14.24 -3.34
N ASP A 401 0.30 15.46 -3.62
CA ASP A 401 -0.52 16.54 -4.18
C ASP A 401 -0.83 16.38 -5.69
N ASN A 402 -0.32 15.33 -6.34
CA ASN A 402 -0.50 15.08 -7.77
C ASN A 402 -1.82 14.38 -8.10
N VAL A 403 -2.68 14.11 -7.12
CA VAL A 403 -3.94 13.39 -7.35
C VAL A 403 -5.15 14.14 -6.80
N LYS A 404 -6.25 14.06 -7.55
CA LYS A 404 -7.57 14.49 -7.12
C LYS A 404 -8.53 13.32 -7.15
N PHE A 405 -9.08 12.97 -6.00
CA PHE A 405 -10.15 11.98 -5.89
C PHE A 405 -11.52 12.64 -6.01
N VAL A 406 -12.42 12.03 -6.77
CA VAL A 406 -13.78 12.50 -6.99
C VAL A 406 -14.75 11.33 -6.97
N THR A 407 -15.90 11.52 -6.33
CA THR A 407 -17.07 10.65 -6.48
C THR A 407 -18.18 11.45 -7.15
N ALA A 408 -18.59 11.00 -8.32
CA ALA A 408 -19.70 11.56 -9.07
C ALA A 408 -20.98 10.75 -8.84
N VAL A 409 -22.12 11.44 -8.76
CA VAL A 409 -23.46 10.83 -8.61
C VAL A 409 -24.32 11.31 -9.77
N THR A 410 -25.05 10.40 -10.41
CA THR A 410 -25.93 10.72 -11.55
C THR A 410 -27.29 10.01 -11.43
N GLU A 411 -28.29 10.56 -12.12
CA GLU A 411 -29.55 9.86 -12.39
C GLU A 411 -29.38 8.91 -13.59
N GLY A 412 -29.63 7.61 -13.40
CA GLY A 412 -29.51 6.54 -14.40
C GLY A 412 -28.22 5.72 -14.26
N ASN A 413 -27.94 4.87 -15.25
CA ASN A 413 -26.67 4.12 -15.32
C ASN A 413 -25.57 5.07 -15.81
N VAL A 414 -24.42 5.07 -15.15
CA VAL A 414 -23.26 5.86 -15.57
C VAL A 414 -22.46 5.08 -16.62
N ASN A 415 -22.18 5.72 -17.76
CA ASN A 415 -21.08 5.32 -18.64
C ASN A 415 -19.85 6.17 -18.27
N PRO A 416 -18.66 5.59 -17.99
CA PRO A 416 -17.50 6.36 -17.56
C PRO A 416 -17.10 7.48 -18.53
N SER A 417 -17.34 7.27 -19.83
CA SER A 417 -17.09 8.27 -20.88
C SER A 417 -18.09 9.44 -20.90
N GLU A 418 -19.26 9.31 -20.29
CA GLU A 418 -20.30 10.34 -20.21
C GLU A 418 -20.27 11.13 -18.88
N ALA A 419 -19.43 10.69 -17.93
CA ALA A 419 -19.27 11.37 -16.64
C ALA A 419 -18.56 12.72 -16.83
N GLU A 420 -17.57 12.85 -17.73
CA GLU A 420 -16.93 14.13 -18.02
C GLU A 420 -17.92 15.12 -18.69
N GLY A 421 -18.59 15.94 -17.88
CA GLY A 421 -19.48 17.01 -18.34
C GLY A 421 -20.85 17.09 -17.67
N LYS A 422 -21.28 16.05 -16.93
CA LYS A 422 -22.53 16.05 -16.12
C LYS A 422 -22.27 15.96 -14.62
N VAL A 423 -21.06 16.34 -14.19
CA VAL A 423 -20.53 16.06 -12.85
C VAL A 423 -20.66 17.24 -11.90
N TYR A 424 -21.35 16.99 -10.80
CA TYR A 424 -21.25 17.82 -9.59
C TYR A 424 -19.91 17.52 -8.92
N THR A 425 -18.99 18.49 -9.03
CA THR A 425 -17.60 18.33 -8.59
C THR A 425 -17.46 18.77 -7.12
N PHE A 426 -17.08 17.84 -6.26
CA PHE A 426 -16.62 18.17 -4.90
C PHE A 426 -15.10 18.45 -4.96
N LYS A 427 -14.65 19.63 -4.49
CA LYS A 427 -13.22 19.99 -4.41
C LYS A 427 -12.74 19.92 -2.96
N ASN A 428 -11.52 19.40 -2.76
CA ASN A 428 -10.66 19.45 -1.56
C ASN A 428 -11.14 18.81 -0.24
N LYS A 429 -10.82 17.53 0.03
CA LYS A 429 -11.23 16.85 1.28
C LYS A 429 -10.07 16.40 2.15
N LYS A 430 -10.30 16.46 3.47
CA LYS A 430 -9.48 15.86 4.53
C LYS A 430 -9.85 14.38 4.67
N LEU A 431 -8.83 13.52 4.74
CA LEU A 431 -8.93 12.06 4.78
C LEU A 431 -9.39 11.57 6.15
N VAL A 432 -10.27 10.55 6.19
CA VAL A 432 -10.64 9.83 7.42
C VAL A 432 -10.11 8.39 7.32
N PRO A 433 -9.27 7.93 8.27
CA PRO A 433 -8.83 6.54 8.31
C PRO A 433 -10.03 5.59 8.46
N TYR A 434 -10.03 4.48 7.71
CA TYR A 434 -11.12 3.50 7.69
C TYR A 434 -10.68 2.15 8.26
N GLU A 435 -9.55 1.64 7.77
CA GLU A 435 -8.90 0.41 8.24
C GLU A 435 -7.39 0.64 8.22
N SER A 436 -6.60 -0.24 8.85
CA SER A 436 -5.14 -0.11 8.84
C SER A 436 -4.60 -0.01 7.41
N GLY A 437 -4.02 1.14 7.07
CA GLY A 437 -3.46 1.42 5.74
C GLY A 437 -4.46 1.87 4.68
N LYS A 438 -5.72 2.20 5.02
CA LYS A 438 -6.72 2.73 4.08
C LYS A 438 -7.52 3.91 4.66
N SER A 439 -7.79 4.88 3.79
CA SER A 439 -8.62 6.05 4.06
C SER A 439 -9.92 6.02 3.26
N VAL A 440 -10.98 6.66 3.77
CA VAL A 440 -12.27 6.76 3.07
C VAL A 440 -12.66 8.20 2.76
N PHE A 441 -13.19 8.37 1.55
CA PHE A 441 -13.83 9.57 1.05
C PHE A 441 -15.33 9.37 1.04
N HIS A 442 -16.07 10.40 1.44
CA HIS A 442 -17.52 10.36 1.44
C HIS A 442 -18.07 11.45 0.53
N ALA A 443 -19.00 11.11 -0.35
CA ALA A 443 -19.81 12.06 -1.09
C ALA A 443 -21.25 11.95 -0.63
N ALA A 444 -21.86 13.08 -0.26
CA ALA A 444 -23.24 13.15 0.15
C ALA A 444 -24.05 13.92 -0.91
N LEU A 445 -25.20 13.36 -1.29
CA LEU A 445 -26.23 14.07 -2.05
C LEU A 445 -27.28 14.55 -1.06
N VAL A 446 -27.31 15.87 -0.81
CA VAL A 446 -28.31 16.52 0.04
C VAL A 446 -29.54 16.84 -0.80
N LEU A 447 -30.72 16.48 -0.32
CA LEU A 447 -31.98 16.80 -1.00
C LEU A 447 -32.61 18.00 -0.30
N ASN A 448 -32.43 19.20 -0.87
CA ASN A 448 -33.05 20.42 -0.33
C ASN A 448 -34.57 20.38 -0.52
N GLY A 449 -35.29 20.50 0.59
CA GLY A 449 -36.75 20.51 0.66
C GLY A 449 -37.25 19.64 1.81
N GLU A 450 -38.41 19.95 2.35
CA GLU A 450 -39.17 19.10 3.28
C GLU A 450 -39.59 17.80 2.58
N ALA A 451 -38.63 16.98 2.14
CA ALA A 451 -38.85 15.70 1.50
C ALA A 451 -39.29 14.69 2.56
N THR A 452 -40.46 14.96 3.13
CA THR A 452 -41.26 14.09 3.96
C THR A 452 -41.71 12.85 3.17
N GLU A 453 -41.69 12.90 1.83
CA GLU A 453 -42.17 11.81 0.96
C GLU A 453 -41.12 11.08 0.12
N ARG A 454 -41.36 9.78 -0.07
CA ARG A 454 -40.54 8.77 -0.78
C ARG A 454 -40.32 9.05 -2.29
N ALA A 455 -41.03 10.00 -2.89
CA ALA A 455 -41.03 10.26 -4.34
C ALA A 455 -39.63 10.62 -4.90
N ALA A 456 -38.77 11.23 -4.08
CA ALA A 456 -37.41 11.61 -4.44
C ALA A 456 -36.47 10.41 -4.73
N TYR A 457 -36.75 9.23 -4.17
CA TYR A 457 -35.84 8.07 -4.19
C TYR A 457 -36.14 7.04 -5.28
N LYS A 458 -37.16 7.28 -6.11
CA LYS A 458 -37.62 6.33 -7.14
C LYS A 458 -36.73 6.29 -8.39
N LYS A 459 -35.89 7.30 -8.61
CA LYS A 459 -34.94 7.28 -9.73
C LYS A 459 -33.73 6.43 -9.35
N THR A 460 -33.30 5.59 -10.27
CA THR A 460 -32.03 4.86 -10.17
C THR A 460 -30.91 5.88 -10.10
N LEU A 461 -30.36 6.15 -8.92
CA LEU A 461 -29.10 6.89 -8.80
C LEU A 461 -27.94 5.90 -8.96
N SER A 462 -26.88 6.32 -9.66
CA SER A 462 -25.62 5.58 -9.72
C SER A 462 -24.48 6.51 -9.36
N ALA A 463 -23.46 5.96 -8.69
CA ALA A 463 -22.26 6.69 -8.36
C ALA A 463 -21.04 6.01 -8.95
N ILE A 464 -20.05 6.82 -9.32
CA ILE A 464 -18.73 6.37 -9.74
C ILE A 464 -17.67 7.19 -9.03
N SER A 465 -16.62 6.52 -8.58
CA SER A 465 -15.42 7.21 -8.16
C SER A 465 -14.36 7.18 -9.25
N TYR A 466 -13.66 8.29 -9.37
CA TYR A 466 -12.52 8.43 -10.22
C TYR A 466 -11.44 9.25 -9.53
N MET A 467 -10.20 8.99 -9.92
CA MET A 467 -9.06 9.82 -9.55
C MET A 467 -8.47 10.44 -10.81
N THR A 468 -8.16 11.73 -10.76
CA THR A 468 -7.41 12.41 -11.81
C THR A 468 -6.01 12.66 -11.29
N VAL A 469 -5.02 12.16 -12.02
CA VAL A 469 -3.61 12.25 -11.72
C VAL A 469 -2.98 13.30 -12.63
N LYS A 470 -2.25 14.25 -12.05
CA LYS A 470 -1.53 15.30 -12.75
C LYS A 470 -0.05 14.96 -12.81
N TYR A 471 0.52 15.00 -14.00
CA TYR A 471 1.94 14.73 -14.23
C TYR A 471 2.75 16.04 -14.30
N TYR A 472 4.07 15.90 -14.14
CA TYR A 472 5.02 17.01 -14.17
C TYR A 472 4.94 17.86 -15.46
N ASP A 473 4.64 17.24 -16.60
CA ASP A 473 4.50 17.93 -17.89
C ASP A 473 3.16 18.69 -18.02
N GLY A 474 2.33 18.67 -16.98
CA GLY A 474 1.02 19.31 -16.92
C GLY A 474 -0.11 18.47 -17.53
N THR A 475 0.17 17.28 -18.06
CA THR A 475 -0.87 16.37 -18.54
C THR A 475 -1.63 15.76 -17.36
N GLU A 476 -2.90 15.42 -17.60
CA GLU A 476 -3.75 14.76 -16.62
C GLU A 476 -4.27 13.43 -17.18
N GLU A 477 -4.49 12.45 -16.30
CA GLU A 477 -5.08 11.16 -16.64
C GLU A 477 -6.07 10.72 -15.58
N THR A 478 -7.23 10.25 -16.01
CA THR A 478 -8.33 9.87 -15.12
C THR A 478 -8.49 8.36 -15.07
N PHE A 479 -8.51 7.82 -13.84
CA PHE A 479 -8.71 6.42 -13.54
C PHE A 479 -10.04 6.25 -12.81
N TYR A 480 -10.84 5.29 -13.26
CA TYR A 480 -12.18 5.03 -12.74
C TYR A 480 -12.21 3.73 -11.93
N THR A 481 -13.03 3.67 -10.88
CA THR A 481 -13.32 2.40 -10.20
C THR A 481 -13.95 1.40 -11.16
N LYS A 482 -13.69 0.11 -10.98
CA LYS A 482 -14.18 -0.97 -11.85
C LYS A 482 -15.71 -0.95 -11.94
N PHE A 483 -16.23 -1.04 -13.17
CA PHE A 483 -17.64 -1.35 -13.41
C PHE A 483 -17.82 -2.86 -13.35
N ASP A 484 -18.54 -3.36 -12.37
CA ASP A 484 -19.18 -4.66 -12.56
C ASP A 484 -20.47 -4.48 -13.38
N SER A 485 -21.02 -5.57 -13.91
CA SER A 485 -22.29 -5.54 -14.67
C SER A 485 -23.50 -5.13 -13.82
N ASN A 486 -23.32 -4.95 -12.52
CA ASN A 486 -24.34 -4.60 -11.54
C ASN A 486 -24.18 -3.16 -11.04
N ASN A 487 -23.29 -2.35 -11.65
CA ASN A 487 -22.87 -1.01 -11.20
C ASN A 487 -23.96 0.08 -11.34
N VAL A 488 -25.20 -0.37 -11.21
CA VAL A 488 -26.43 0.35 -10.99
C VAL A 488 -26.77 0.15 -9.51
N ARG A 489 -26.15 0.93 -8.62
CA ARG A 489 -26.52 0.89 -7.18
C ARG A 489 -27.85 1.61 -6.99
N SER A 490 -28.93 1.00 -7.48
CA SER A 490 -30.25 1.63 -7.48
C SER A 490 -30.69 1.88 -6.04
N MET A 491 -30.87 3.16 -5.68
CA MET A 491 -31.55 3.54 -4.44
C MET A 491 -32.96 2.94 -4.35
N LYS A 492 -33.53 2.50 -5.49
CA LYS A 492 -34.73 1.66 -5.54
C LYS A 492 -34.59 0.41 -4.64
N GLN A 493 -33.48 -0.32 -4.67
CA GLN A 493 -33.31 -1.53 -3.84
C GLN A 493 -33.12 -1.19 -2.35
N VAL A 494 -32.34 -0.15 -2.03
CA VAL A 494 -32.16 0.34 -0.64
C VAL A 494 -33.50 0.83 -0.06
N ALA A 495 -34.28 1.58 -0.84
CA ALA A 495 -35.60 2.08 -0.47
C ALA A 495 -36.72 1.04 -0.54
N ASP A 496 -36.57 -0.06 -1.30
CA ASP A 496 -37.51 -1.18 -1.35
C ASP A 496 -37.33 -2.12 -0.14
N ASN A 497 -36.10 -2.24 0.39
CA ASN A 497 -35.80 -3.01 1.61
C ASN A 497 -36.24 -2.28 2.90
N LEU A 498 -36.47 -0.97 2.84
CA LEU A 498 -37.06 -0.19 3.93
C LEU A 498 -38.58 -0.17 3.75
N SER A 499 -39.26 -1.10 4.43
CA SER A 499 -40.70 -1.38 4.39
C SER A 499 -41.59 -0.18 4.78
N LEU A 500 -41.78 0.81 3.90
CA LEU A 500 -42.70 1.93 4.13
C LEU A 500 -43.80 1.95 3.05
N LYS A 501 -44.98 1.42 3.40
CA LYS A 501 -46.14 1.31 2.50
C LYS A 501 -46.90 2.65 2.38
N GLY A 502 -47.28 2.99 1.15
CA GLY A 502 -48.36 3.94 0.85
C GLY A 502 -47.93 5.21 0.10
N VAL A 503 -48.73 5.62 -0.88
CA VAL A 503 -48.81 6.95 -1.54
C VAL A 503 -48.05 7.17 -2.88
N THR A 504 -48.71 7.93 -3.75
CA THR A 504 -48.52 8.18 -5.21
C THR A 504 -47.99 9.61 -5.53
N HIS A 505 -47.46 9.79 -6.75
CA HIS A 505 -46.52 10.84 -7.24
C HIS A 505 -46.97 12.33 -7.31
N SER A 506 -45.99 13.27 -7.16
CA SER A 506 -45.58 14.29 -8.16
C SER A 506 -44.21 14.96 -7.81
N ILE A 507 -43.60 15.70 -8.76
CA ILE A 507 -42.17 16.10 -8.93
C ILE A 507 -41.79 17.42 -8.21
N ILE A 508 -40.56 17.57 -7.65
CA ILE A 508 -39.89 18.88 -7.32
C ILE A 508 -38.32 18.80 -7.41
N ASP A 509 -37.71 19.96 -7.70
CA ASP A 509 -36.30 20.35 -7.99
C ASP A 509 -35.23 20.04 -6.90
N TYR A 510 -33.96 19.81 -7.32
CA TYR A 510 -32.81 19.55 -6.42
C TYR A 510 -31.70 20.62 -6.51
N ILE A 511 -31.20 21.07 -5.36
CA ILE A 511 -29.95 21.86 -5.21
C ILE A 511 -28.90 20.96 -4.52
N PHE A 512 -27.69 20.93 -5.06
CA PHE A 512 -26.57 20.11 -4.55
C PHE A 512 -25.68 20.95 -3.62
N GLU A 513 -25.74 20.71 -2.30
CA GLU A 513 -24.77 21.28 -1.34
C GLU A 513 -23.82 20.22 -0.76
N ILE A 514 -22.60 20.67 -0.48
CA ILE A 514 -21.43 19.86 -0.10
C ILE A 514 -21.33 19.78 1.42
N PHE A 515 -21.40 18.58 2.00
CA PHE A 515 -20.90 18.34 3.36
C PHE A 515 -19.41 17.92 3.32
N TYR A 516 -18.56 18.73 3.96
CA TYR A 516 -17.14 18.46 4.14
C TYR A 516 -16.90 17.60 5.38
N GLY A 517 -16.11 16.54 5.21
CA GLY A 517 -15.25 16.02 6.27
C GLY A 517 -14.11 17.00 6.52
N ALA A 518 -14.22 17.71 7.64
CA ALA A 518 -13.20 18.50 8.35
C ALA A 518 -12.37 19.51 7.54
N GLY A 519 -12.82 20.77 7.49
CA GLY A 519 -12.06 21.87 6.89
C GLY A 519 -12.57 23.30 7.11
N SER A 520 -13.66 23.49 7.87
CA SER A 520 -14.01 24.74 8.55
C SER A 520 -15.20 24.38 9.44
N ASP A 521 -14.93 24.31 10.72
CA ASP A 521 -15.89 24.15 11.81
C ASP A 521 -17.29 24.76 11.54
N PRO A 522 -18.34 23.91 11.37
CA PRO A 522 -19.71 24.34 11.52
C PRO A 522 -20.37 23.73 12.77
N MET A 523 -19.61 23.12 13.70
CA MET A 523 -20.17 22.31 14.80
C MET A 523 -19.55 22.58 16.19
N LEU A 524 -18.64 23.54 16.35
CA LEU A 524 -18.44 24.20 17.63
C LEU A 524 -19.68 25.07 17.88
N GLY A 525 -20.51 24.64 18.82
CA GLY A 525 -21.73 25.33 19.22
C GLY A 525 -22.98 24.46 19.32
N ASP A 526 -22.98 23.25 18.73
CA ASP A 526 -24.12 22.34 18.77
C ASP A 526 -23.84 21.11 19.63
N SER A 527 -24.86 20.72 20.41
CA SER A 527 -24.91 19.47 21.16
C SER A 527 -25.37 18.31 20.26
N LEU A 528 -24.69 17.17 20.32
CA LEU A 528 -24.87 16.03 19.42
C LEU A 528 -24.94 14.72 20.19
N LEU A 529 -25.82 13.82 19.74
CA LEU A 529 -25.88 12.41 20.09
C LEU A 529 -25.46 11.58 18.86
N VAL A 530 -24.40 10.80 19.02
CA VAL A 530 -23.87 9.92 17.99
C VAL A 530 -24.03 8.48 18.47
N GLY A 531 -24.72 7.64 17.71
CA GLY A 531 -24.80 6.21 17.98
C GLY A 531 -23.79 5.42 17.17
N TYR A 532 -23.24 4.37 17.76
CA TYR A 532 -22.34 3.41 17.12
C TYR A 532 -22.79 1.97 17.41
N CYS A 533 -22.90 1.16 16.36
CA CYS A 533 -23.31 -0.25 16.40
C CYS A 533 -22.41 -1.01 15.41
N THR A 534 -21.85 -2.15 15.80
CA THR A 534 -20.63 -2.80 15.29
C THR A 534 -20.45 -2.97 13.78
N VAL A 535 -19.19 -3.29 13.40
CA VAL A 535 -18.78 -3.82 12.08
C VAL A 535 -19.50 -5.12 11.70
N ASP A 536 -19.91 -5.98 12.65
CA ASP A 536 -20.68 -7.20 12.35
C ASP A 536 -22.09 -6.88 11.82
N SER A 537 -22.63 -5.70 12.10
CA SER A 537 -23.88 -5.22 11.49
C SER A 537 -23.77 -5.00 9.97
N LEU A 538 -22.55 -4.79 9.45
CA LEU A 538 -22.27 -4.63 8.02
C LEU A 538 -22.39 -5.96 7.26
N TYR A 539 -22.16 -7.10 7.93
CA TYR A 539 -22.29 -8.42 7.32
C TYR A 539 -23.72 -8.94 7.46
N ASN A 540 -24.57 -8.56 6.51
CA ASN A 540 -25.98 -8.99 6.36
C ASN A 540 -26.20 -10.52 6.26
N SER A 541 -25.17 -11.36 6.44
CA SER A 541 -25.15 -12.75 5.97
C SER A 541 -25.30 -13.83 7.05
N LYS A 542 -25.16 -13.54 8.35
CA LYS A 542 -25.16 -14.61 9.37
C LYS A 542 -25.77 -14.19 10.72
N PHE A 543 -27.09 -14.04 10.76
CA PHE A 543 -27.80 -14.22 12.03
C PHE A 543 -28.09 -15.73 12.21
N ASP A 544 -27.37 -16.39 13.12
CA ASP A 544 -27.65 -17.74 13.59
C ASP A 544 -28.06 -17.65 15.07
N SER A 545 -29.17 -18.27 15.45
CA SER A 545 -29.65 -18.36 16.84
C SER A 545 -28.62 -18.91 17.85
N SER A 546 -27.55 -19.55 17.38
CA SER A 546 -26.42 -20.03 18.18
C SER A 546 -25.25 -19.04 18.34
N TYR A 547 -25.22 -17.98 17.53
CA TYR A 547 -24.20 -16.92 17.53
C TYR A 547 -24.82 -15.57 17.93
N TRP A 548 -25.02 -15.38 19.24
CA TRP A 548 -25.47 -14.10 19.80
C TRP A 548 -24.27 -13.17 20.00
N HIS A 549 -23.82 -12.50 18.93
CA HIS A 549 -23.06 -11.26 19.09
C HIS A 549 -24.08 -10.14 18.95
N ALA A 550 -24.60 -9.66 20.07
CA ALA A 550 -25.34 -8.40 20.04
C ALA A 550 -24.45 -7.36 19.35
N ALA A 551 -25.03 -6.53 18.50
CA ALA A 551 -24.33 -5.68 17.55
C ALA A 551 -23.54 -4.53 18.22
N GLY A 552 -23.05 -4.72 19.45
CA GLY A 552 -22.38 -3.71 20.27
C GLY A 552 -23.30 -2.54 20.58
N MET A 553 -23.07 -1.89 21.70
CA MET A 553 -23.75 -0.65 22.02
C MET A 553 -22.74 0.39 22.47
N GLY A 554 -22.65 1.48 21.72
CA GLY A 554 -21.83 2.63 22.07
C GLY A 554 -22.50 3.92 21.61
N TYR A 555 -22.45 4.96 22.45
CA TYR A 555 -22.91 6.29 22.11
C TYR A 555 -21.89 7.34 22.53
N ILE A 556 -21.89 8.47 21.82
CA ILE A 556 -21.12 9.65 22.17
C ILE A 556 -22.11 10.81 22.26
N VAL A 557 -22.14 11.49 23.40
CA VAL A 557 -22.77 12.79 23.53
C VAL A 557 -21.66 13.84 23.53
N LYS A 558 -21.74 14.78 22.61
CA LYS A 558 -20.88 15.96 22.55
C LYS A 558 -21.71 17.17 22.97
N THR A 559 -21.22 17.95 23.93
CA THR A 559 -21.86 19.21 24.32
C THR A 559 -21.47 20.36 23.38
N ALA A 560 -22.19 21.49 23.41
CA ALA A 560 -21.85 22.67 22.62
C ALA A 560 -20.45 23.22 22.92
N ASP A 561 -20.00 23.15 24.19
CA ASP A 561 -18.65 23.53 24.63
C ASP A 561 -17.57 22.47 24.32
N GLY A 562 -17.95 21.37 23.64
CA GLY A 562 -17.03 20.38 23.10
C GLY A 562 -16.58 19.30 24.08
N LYS A 563 -17.27 19.13 25.22
CA LYS A 563 -17.05 18.01 26.13
C LYS A 563 -17.62 16.73 25.55
N LEU A 564 -16.95 15.61 25.82
CA LEU A 564 -17.35 14.29 25.34
C LEU A 564 -17.80 13.38 26.47
N ILE A 565 -19.00 12.82 26.32
CA ILE A 565 -19.57 11.78 27.18
C ILE A 565 -19.69 10.51 26.34
N ALA A 566 -18.85 9.52 26.61
CA ALA A 566 -18.99 8.19 26.04
C ALA A 566 -19.97 7.37 26.90
N ILE A 567 -20.88 6.64 26.27
CA ILE A 567 -21.82 5.73 26.92
C ILE A 567 -21.62 4.35 26.33
N ASP A 568 -21.21 3.39 27.16
CA ASP A 568 -20.73 2.07 26.73
C ASP A 568 -19.65 2.22 25.64
N GLY A 569 -19.59 1.35 24.64
CA GLY A 569 -18.55 1.43 23.62
C GLY A 569 -18.50 0.26 22.64
N GLY A 570 -19.21 -0.83 22.94
CA GLY A 570 -19.27 -1.99 22.06
C GLY A 570 -18.33 -3.14 22.47
N ASN A 571 -18.22 -4.09 21.55
CA ASN A 571 -17.34 -5.26 21.61
C ASN A 571 -15.86 -4.90 21.35
N THR A 572 -14.96 -5.87 21.51
CA THR A 572 -13.53 -5.70 21.17
C THR A 572 -13.31 -5.22 19.73
N VAL A 573 -14.10 -5.75 18.78
CA VAL A 573 -14.01 -5.40 17.35
C VAL A 573 -14.40 -3.94 17.06
N ASP A 574 -15.06 -3.28 18.00
CA ASP A 574 -15.53 -1.91 17.87
C ASP A 574 -14.50 -0.87 18.28
N ALA A 575 -13.45 -1.29 18.98
CA ALA A 575 -12.45 -0.42 19.58
C ALA A 575 -11.93 0.66 18.62
N GLN A 576 -11.51 0.25 17.42
CA GLN A 576 -10.94 1.17 16.44
C GLN A 576 -11.98 2.13 15.87
N GLY A 577 -13.17 1.64 15.52
CA GLY A 577 -14.26 2.46 14.98
C GLY A 577 -14.78 3.46 16.00
N PHE A 578 -15.02 3.01 17.23
CA PHE A 578 -15.49 3.85 18.33
C PHE A 578 -14.46 4.90 18.74
N TYR A 579 -13.17 4.55 18.84
CA TYR A 579 -12.09 5.52 19.05
C TYR A 579 -12.02 6.55 17.92
N THR A 580 -12.19 6.12 16.67
CA THR A 580 -12.17 7.03 15.51
C THR A 580 -13.30 8.06 15.60
N LEU A 581 -14.50 7.64 16.03
CA LEU A 581 -15.61 8.55 16.27
C LEU A 581 -15.33 9.49 17.45
N LEU A 582 -14.84 8.98 18.58
CA LEU A 582 -14.44 9.84 19.71
C LEU A 582 -13.45 10.92 19.24
N ARG A 583 -12.46 10.54 18.42
CA ARG A 583 -11.51 11.47 17.81
C ARG A 583 -12.17 12.45 16.85
N GLU A 584 -13.18 12.04 16.09
CA GLU A 584 -13.94 12.89 15.16
C GLU A 584 -14.66 14.02 15.90
N TYR A 585 -15.31 13.73 17.02
CA TYR A 585 -16.06 14.72 17.81
C TYR A 585 -15.22 15.45 18.85
N SER A 586 -14.01 14.97 19.15
CA SER A 586 -13.10 15.64 20.09
C SER A 586 -12.61 17.00 19.57
N THR A 587 -12.50 17.97 20.47
CA THR A 587 -11.84 19.26 20.19
C THR A 587 -10.33 19.11 20.02
N THR A 588 -9.74 18.07 20.60
CA THR A 588 -8.31 17.71 20.47
C THR A 588 -8.14 16.45 19.61
N LYS A 589 -7.22 16.48 18.64
CA LYS A 589 -7.02 15.36 17.69
C LYS A 589 -5.80 14.48 17.97
N ASP A 590 -4.86 14.97 18.78
CA ASP A 590 -3.63 14.24 19.11
C ASP A 590 -3.83 13.30 20.30
N VAL A 591 -4.46 13.81 21.37
CA VAL A 591 -4.94 13.04 22.51
C VAL A 591 -6.42 13.38 22.72
N VAL A 592 -7.29 12.41 22.53
CA VAL A 592 -8.74 12.53 22.65
C VAL A 592 -9.13 12.56 24.12
N THR A 593 -9.70 13.66 24.58
CA THR A 593 -10.20 13.75 25.96
C THR A 593 -11.65 13.31 26.02
N VAL A 594 -11.94 12.28 26.83
CA VAL A 594 -13.30 11.85 27.18
C VAL A 594 -13.58 12.33 28.61
N ASP A 595 -14.46 13.32 28.75
CA ASP A 595 -14.78 13.91 30.05
C ASP A 595 -15.46 12.90 30.97
N TYR A 596 -16.40 12.13 30.44
CA TYR A 596 -17.09 11.08 31.18
C TYR A 596 -17.28 9.85 30.31
N TRP A 597 -16.98 8.68 30.87
CA TRP A 597 -17.32 7.40 30.26
C TRP A 597 -18.28 6.65 31.18
N ILE A 598 -19.54 6.55 30.78
CA ILE A 598 -20.61 5.90 31.54
C ILE A 598 -20.80 4.49 31.03
N LEU A 599 -20.67 3.49 31.90
CA LEU A 599 -20.88 2.08 31.57
C LEU A 599 -22.15 1.57 32.22
N THR A 600 -23.09 1.09 31.42
CA THR A 600 -24.42 0.67 31.88
C THR A 600 -24.34 -0.59 32.74
N HIS A 601 -23.61 -1.62 32.29
CA HIS A 601 -23.45 -2.90 32.98
C HIS A 601 -22.24 -3.69 32.43
N PRO A 602 -21.76 -4.75 33.13
CA PRO A 602 -20.49 -5.41 32.81
C PRO A 602 -20.62 -6.54 31.77
N HIS A 603 -21.22 -6.26 30.62
CA HIS A 603 -21.24 -7.17 29.47
C HIS A 603 -20.30 -6.72 28.34
N GLY A 604 -19.80 -7.71 27.59
CA GLY A 604 -18.70 -7.53 26.66
C GLY A 604 -19.03 -6.62 25.47
N ASP A 605 -20.26 -6.68 24.99
CA ASP A 605 -20.86 -5.84 23.96
C ASP A 605 -21.13 -4.39 24.39
N HIS A 606 -20.82 -4.06 25.65
CA HIS A 606 -20.86 -2.71 26.20
C HIS A 606 -19.47 -2.20 26.56
N VAL A 607 -18.64 -3.04 27.19
CA VAL A 607 -17.38 -2.58 27.82
C VAL A 607 -16.10 -2.99 27.09
N ASN A 608 -16.14 -3.97 26.17
CA ASN A 608 -14.90 -4.52 25.62
C ASN A 608 -14.18 -3.57 24.67
N ALA A 609 -14.88 -2.67 24.00
CA ALA A 609 -14.23 -1.64 23.19
C ALA A 609 -13.32 -0.74 24.03
N LEU A 610 -13.80 -0.30 25.20
CA LEU A 610 -13.00 0.45 26.17
C LEU A 610 -11.78 -0.37 26.63
N VAL A 611 -11.99 -1.64 27.01
CA VAL A 611 -10.88 -2.52 27.42
C VAL A 611 -9.83 -2.66 26.32
N ALA A 612 -10.27 -2.80 25.06
CA ALA A 612 -9.40 -2.95 23.91
C ALA A 612 -8.64 -1.66 23.57
N ILE A 613 -9.32 -0.50 23.53
CA ILE A 613 -8.71 0.83 23.33
C ILE A 613 -7.60 1.07 24.35
N THR A 614 -7.85 0.70 25.61
CA THR A 614 -6.94 0.99 26.73
C THR A 614 -5.82 -0.04 26.89
N SER A 615 -5.96 -1.22 26.27
CA SER A 615 -4.91 -2.26 26.23
C SER A 615 -4.03 -2.18 24.96
N ASP A 616 -4.50 -1.48 23.93
CA ASP A 616 -3.79 -1.34 22.65
C ASP A 616 -2.56 -0.42 22.79
N THR A 617 -1.42 -0.83 22.22
CA THR A 617 -0.15 -0.10 22.37
C THR A 617 -0.13 1.25 21.65
N GLU A 618 -0.92 1.42 20.60
CA GLU A 618 -1.00 2.65 19.82
C GLU A 618 -2.12 3.58 20.31
N LEU A 619 -3.26 3.04 20.72
CA LEU A 619 -4.43 3.83 21.11
C LEU A 619 -4.38 4.32 22.56
N LYS A 620 -3.85 3.53 23.49
CA LYS A 620 -3.87 3.87 24.93
C LYS A 620 -3.20 5.21 25.28
N ASN A 621 -2.24 5.66 24.46
CA ASN A 621 -1.55 6.94 24.66
C ASN A 621 -2.20 8.10 23.88
N LYS A 622 -3.23 7.83 23.08
CA LYS A 622 -3.96 8.82 22.25
C LYS A 622 -5.34 9.13 22.81
N ILE A 623 -5.67 8.60 23.98
CA ILE A 623 -6.92 8.87 24.70
C ILE A 623 -6.60 9.25 26.14
N ASP A 624 -7.44 10.09 26.73
CA ASP A 624 -7.35 10.57 28.10
C ASP A 624 -8.75 10.59 28.70
N ILE A 625 -9.00 9.76 29.72
CA ILE A 625 -10.32 9.58 30.33
C ILE A 625 -10.32 10.29 31.68
N LYS A 626 -11.24 11.25 31.88
CA LYS A 626 -11.29 12.03 33.14
C LYS A 626 -12.12 11.38 34.22
N ASN A 627 -13.28 10.83 33.86
CA ASN A 627 -14.19 10.21 34.81
C ASN A 627 -14.72 8.89 34.24
N LEU A 628 -14.68 7.82 35.04
CA LEU A 628 -15.26 6.53 34.70
C LEU A 628 -16.44 6.25 35.63
N VAL A 629 -17.65 6.18 35.06
CA VAL A 629 -18.91 6.05 35.80
C VAL A 629 -19.47 4.65 35.63
N PHE A 630 -19.51 3.86 36.70
CA PHE A 630 -20.03 2.49 36.65
C PHE A 630 -20.44 1.95 38.03
N HIS A 631 -21.40 1.03 38.05
CA HIS A 631 -21.83 0.30 39.25
C HIS A 631 -21.74 -1.21 39.02
N PHE A 632 -20.57 -1.81 39.27
CA PHE A 632 -20.33 -3.25 39.08
C PHE A 632 -20.07 -3.93 40.44
N PRO A 633 -21.05 -4.58 41.09
CA PRO A 633 -20.85 -5.15 42.42
C PRO A 633 -19.91 -6.36 42.42
N THR A 634 -18.81 -6.27 43.18
CA THR A 634 -17.75 -7.30 43.21
C THR A 634 -18.17 -8.64 43.84
N ASP A 635 -19.31 -8.67 44.54
CA ASP A 635 -19.91 -9.86 45.15
C ASP A 635 -21.14 -10.40 44.37
N PHE A 636 -21.41 -9.90 43.15
CA PHE A 636 -22.48 -10.42 42.29
C PHE A 636 -22.11 -11.77 41.65
N ASP A 637 -21.09 -11.77 40.77
CA ASP A 637 -20.50 -12.97 40.18
C ASP A 637 -19.02 -12.73 39.79
N THR A 638 -18.33 -13.79 39.34
CA THR A 638 -16.92 -13.71 38.94
C THR A 638 -16.70 -12.81 37.72
N SER A 639 -17.63 -12.79 36.75
CA SER A 639 -17.47 -11.99 35.52
C SER A 639 -17.55 -10.50 35.83
N THR A 640 -18.54 -10.11 36.62
CA THR A 640 -18.78 -8.75 37.10
C THR A 640 -17.61 -8.25 37.93
N ARG A 641 -17.06 -9.09 38.82
CA ARG A 641 -15.83 -8.77 39.55
C ARG A 641 -14.66 -8.51 38.60
N ASN A 642 -14.44 -9.39 37.62
CA ASN A 642 -13.34 -9.23 36.67
C ASN A 642 -13.46 -7.93 35.85
N TYR A 643 -14.66 -7.53 35.43
CA TYR A 643 -14.87 -6.26 34.75
C TYR A 643 -14.71 -5.06 35.69
N ASN A 644 -15.15 -5.17 36.95
CA ASN A 644 -14.86 -4.15 37.96
C ASN A 644 -13.34 -3.94 38.11
N ASP A 645 -12.57 -5.01 38.30
CA ASP A 645 -11.10 -4.94 38.45
C ASP A 645 -10.42 -4.33 37.20
N LYS A 646 -10.92 -4.64 35.99
CA LYS A 646 -10.46 -4.00 34.75
C LYS A 646 -10.74 -2.50 34.73
N MET A 647 -11.95 -2.08 35.12
CA MET A 647 -12.31 -0.65 35.17
C MET A 647 -11.48 0.11 36.21
N GLN A 648 -11.20 -0.51 37.37
CA GLN A 648 -10.28 0.07 38.35
C GLN A 648 -8.86 0.24 37.77
N SER A 649 -8.35 -0.76 37.06
CA SER A 649 -7.02 -0.71 36.42
C SER A 649 -6.94 0.37 35.34
N ILE A 650 -8.01 0.53 34.54
CA ILE A 650 -8.11 1.59 33.53
C ILE A 650 -8.12 2.95 34.21
N ALA A 651 -8.94 3.14 35.25
CA ALA A 651 -8.99 4.40 35.98
C ALA A 651 -7.64 4.76 36.62
N GLU A 652 -6.94 3.78 37.21
CA GLU A 652 -5.60 3.98 37.76
C GLU A 652 -4.59 4.40 36.68
N TYR A 653 -4.63 3.78 35.50
CA TYR A 653 -3.71 4.11 34.40
C TYR A 653 -3.88 5.55 33.89
N TYR A 654 -5.12 6.02 33.71
CA TYR A 654 -5.40 7.38 33.23
C TYR A 654 -5.44 8.44 34.35
N GLY A 655 -5.40 8.02 35.62
CA GLY A 655 -5.70 8.90 36.75
C GLY A 655 -7.15 9.42 36.72
N ALA A 656 -8.07 8.62 36.21
CA ALA A 656 -9.49 8.95 36.09
C ALA A 656 -10.22 8.81 37.44
N ASP A 657 -11.15 9.72 37.72
CA ASP A 657 -12.02 9.60 38.89
C ASP A 657 -13.05 8.49 38.67
N ILE A 658 -13.15 7.56 39.63
CA ILE A 658 -14.21 6.53 39.63
C ILE A 658 -15.45 7.09 40.30
N ILE A 659 -16.56 7.14 39.56
CA ILE A 659 -17.86 7.56 40.07
C ILE A 659 -18.77 6.32 40.13
N ASN A 660 -19.11 5.91 41.35
CA ASN A 660 -20.12 4.89 41.57
C ASN A 660 -21.50 5.57 41.69
N PRO A 661 -22.35 5.52 40.65
CA PRO A 661 -23.59 6.28 40.62
C PRO A 661 -24.58 5.77 41.66
N LYS A 662 -25.42 6.67 42.17
CA LYS A 662 -26.54 6.35 43.07
C LYS A 662 -27.86 6.75 42.43
N LYS A 663 -28.94 6.06 42.78
CA LYS A 663 -30.29 6.47 42.39
C LYS A 663 -30.55 7.92 42.83
N GLY A 664 -31.03 8.75 41.91
CA GLY A 664 -31.28 10.18 42.08
C GLY A 664 -30.04 11.06 42.01
N GLN A 665 -28.84 10.51 41.79
CA GLN A 665 -27.63 11.31 41.63
C GLN A 665 -27.67 12.10 40.32
N VAL A 666 -27.22 13.35 40.38
CA VAL A 666 -27.09 14.27 39.24
C VAL A 666 -25.62 14.60 39.01
N ILE A 667 -25.18 14.59 37.75
CA ILE A 667 -23.85 15.02 37.31
C ILE A 667 -24.02 16.08 36.22
N ASN A 668 -23.38 17.24 36.38
CA ASN A 668 -23.39 18.31 35.38
C ASN A 668 -22.10 18.26 34.55
N ILE A 669 -22.22 18.24 33.23
CA ILE A 669 -21.11 18.11 32.29
C ILE A 669 -21.27 19.17 31.21
N GLY A 670 -20.61 20.32 31.36
CA GLY A 670 -20.90 21.47 30.51
C GLY A 670 -22.36 21.90 30.70
N GLU A 671 -23.13 21.92 29.61
CA GLU A 671 -24.58 22.17 29.62
C GLU A 671 -25.43 20.89 29.82
N ALA A 672 -24.83 19.69 29.71
CA ALA A 672 -25.56 18.43 29.90
C ALA A 672 -25.82 18.15 31.39
N VAL A 673 -27.05 17.76 31.72
CA VAL A 673 -27.43 17.30 33.06
C VAL A 673 -27.74 15.80 33.01
N VAL A 674 -26.89 14.99 33.67
CA VAL A 674 -27.05 13.53 33.73
C VAL A 674 -27.72 13.13 35.04
N THR A 675 -28.87 12.46 34.98
CA THR A 675 -29.62 12.00 36.17
C THR A 675 -29.79 10.49 36.18
N PHE A 676 -29.31 9.82 37.23
CA PHE A 676 -29.44 8.35 37.38
C PHE A 676 -30.79 7.99 38.03
N LEU A 677 -31.68 7.39 37.25
CA LEU A 677 -33.02 6.99 37.65
C LEU A 677 -33.07 5.58 38.25
N PHE A 678 -32.19 4.70 37.81
CA PHE A 678 -32.08 3.35 38.36
C PHE A 678 -30.63 2.95 38.54
N VAL A 679 -30.32 2.50 39.74
CA VAL A 679 -29.08 1.79 40.11
C VAL A 679 -29.50 0.61 40.98
N ALA A 680 -28.96 -0.58 40.71
CA ALA A 680 -29.35 -1.80 41.40
C ALA A 680 -28.84 -1.83 42.85
N ASP A 681 -29.62 -1.35 43.82
CA ASP A 681 -29.21 -1.36 45.25
C ASP A 681 -29.39 -2.75 45.93
N ASN A 682 -30.35 -3.57 45.48
CA ASN A 682 -30.59 -4.93 45.98
C ASN A 682 -30.33 -5.98 44.88
N TYR A 683 -29.12 -5.97 44.34
CA TYR A 683 -28.72 -6.81 43.21
C TYR A 683 -28.62 -8.31 43.53
N LYS A 684 -28.62 -8.71 44.81
CA LYS A 684 -28.46 -10.12 45.22
C LYS A 684 -29.61 -11.03 44.77
N SER A 685 -30.79 -10.47 44.48
CA SER A 685 -31.92 -11.20 43.90
C SER A 685 -31.84 -11.34 42.38
N TYR A 686 -30.86 -10.71 41.73
CA TYR A 686 -30.70 -10.78 40.28
C TYR A 686 -29.80 -11.94 39.88
N ASN A 687 -30.07 -12.48 38.70
CA ASN A 687 -29.43 -13.67 38.16
C ASN A 687 -28.69 -13.42 36.84
N THR A 688 -28.64 -12.17 36.38
CA THR A 688 -27.93 -11.74 35.17
C THR A 688 -27.47 -10.30 35.36
N ALA A 689 -26.30 -9.96 34.79
CA ALA A 689 -25.74 -8.62 34.87
C ALA A 689 -26.54 -7.59 34.07
N ASN A 690 -27.36 -8.00 33.10
CA ASN A 690 -28.33 -7.12 32.41
C ASN A 690 -29.24 -6.38 33.39
N LYS A 691 -29.65 -7.05 34.49
CA LYS A 691 -30.49 -6.46 35.54
C LYS A 691 -29.78 -5.40 36.39
N LEU A 692 -28.46 -5.25 36.22
CA LEU A 692 -27.65 -4.21 36.84
C LEU A 692 -27.59 -2.93 35.99
N SER A 693 -28.12 -2.96 34.75
CA SER A 693 -28.08 -1.83 33.82
C SER A 693 -28.60 -0.55 34.45
N LEU A 694 -27.80 0.50 34.34
CA LEU A 694 -28.21 1.85 34.74
C LEU A 694 -29.36 2.32 33.84
N ILE A 695 -30.36 2.98 34.45
CA ILE A 695 -31.28 3.86 33.71
C ILE A 695 -30.93 5.28 34.08
N PHE A 696 -30.64 6.11 33.07
CA PHE A 696 -30.31 7.51 33.29
C PHE A 696 -30.75 8.38 32.13
N THR A 697 -30.92 9.67 32.41
CA THR A 697 -31.17 10.69 31.39
C THR A 697 -29.95 11.56 31.16
N VAL A 698 -29.84 12.11 29.96
CA VAL A 698 -28.94 13.20 29.59
C VAL A 698 -29.82 14.31 29.05
N GLU A 699 -29.98 15.38 29.83
CA GLU A 699 -30.78 16.55 29.47
C GLU A 699 -29.88 17.62 28.82
N LEU A 700 -30.24 17.98 27.59
CA LEU A 700 -29.67 19.04 26.74
C LEU A 700 -30.85 19.88 26.20
N ASP A 701 -30.83 20.33 24.94
CA ASP A 701 -32.03 20.87 24.30
C ASP A 701 -33.13 19.80 24.15
N LYS A 702 -32.72 18.53 24.12
CA LYS A 702 -33.55 17.33 24.19
C LYS A 702 -33.16 16.49 25.41
N ASN A 703 -34.15 15.82 25.98
CA ASN A 703 -33.95 14.83 27.03
C ASN A 703 -33.79 13.42 26.44
N ILE A 704 -32.63 12.82 26.64
CA ILE A 704 -32.28 11.49 26.12
C ILE A 704 -32.27 10.49 27.27
N MET A 705 -33.03 9.40 27.17
CA MET A 705 -33.03 8.33 28.17
C MET A 705 -32.29 7.09 27.67
N PHE A 706 -31.29 6.65 28.44
CA PHE A 706 -30.57 5.40 28.26
C PHE A 706 -31.07 4.36 29.26
N THR A 707 -31.35 3.15 28.77
CA THR A 707 -31.87 2.04 29.57
C THR A 707 -30.92 0.84 29.61
N GLY A 708 -29.83 0.87 28.83
CA GLY A 708 -28.89 -0.23 28.71
C GLY A 708 -29.61 -1.51 28.28
N ASP A 709 -29.30 -2.60 28.98
CA ASP A 709 -29.93 -3.90 28.80
C ASP A 709 -30.91 -4.23 29.93
N ILE A 710 -31.49 -3.20 30.56
CA ILE A 710 -32.32 -3.39 31.73
C ILE A 710 -33.54 -4.26 31.42
N TYR A 711 -33.86 -5.14 32.35
CA TYR A 711 -35.05 -5.98 32.25
C TYR A 711 -36.28 -5.23 32.78
N GLU A 712 -37.45 -5.81 32.49
CA GLU A 712 -38.76 -5.28 32.86
C GLU A 712 -38.86 -4.85 34.35
N GLU A 713 -38.20 -5.56 35.27
CA GLU A 713 -38.21 -5.22 36.70
C GLU A 713 -37.58 -3.85 36.99
N GLY A 714 -36.51 -3.48 36.27
CA GLY A 714 -35.89 -2.16 36.41
C GLY A 714 -36.75 -1.06 35.79
N LEU A 715 -37.37 -1.32 34.63
CA LEU A 715 -38.34 -0.39 34.03
C LEU A 715 -39.53 -0.14 34.94
N LYS A 716 -40.07 -1.19 35.59
CA LYS A 716 -41.14 -1.07 36.59
C LYS A 716 -40.70 -0.27 37.81
N ALA A 717 -39.48 -0.48 38.29
CA ALA A 717 -38.95 0.28 39.41
C ALA A 717 -38.86 1.78 39.08
N ALA A 718 -38.31 2.13 37.91
CA ALA A 718 -38.25 3.51 37.45
C ALA A 718 -39.65 4.11 37.23
N TYR A 719 -40.58 3.36 36.61
CA TYR A 719 -41.96 3.77 36.42
C TYR A 719 -42.68 4.09 37.73
N ASN A 720 -42.60 3.19 38.70
CA ASN A 720 -43.28 3.36 39.99
C ASN A 720 -42.69 4.50 40.82
N GLU A 721 -41.39 4.76 40.70
CA GLU A 721 -40.71 5.79 41.46
C GLU A 721 -40.92 7.20 40.86
N TYR A 722 -40.75 7.34 39.55
CA TYR A 722 -40.66 8.65 38.90
C TYR A 722 -41.93 9.09 38.18
N GLY A 723 -42.81 8.17 37.78
CA GLY A 723 -44.04 8.49 37.06
C GLY A 723 -43.77 9.43 35.87
N SER A 724 -44.50 10.55 35.80
CA SER A 724 -44.38 11.53 34.70
C SER A 724 -43.01 12.19 34.55
N ALA A 725 -42.13 12.09 35.55
CA ALA A 725 -40.75 12.56 35.43
C ALA A 725 -39.90 11.67 34.49
N LEU A 726 -40.43 10.56 33.99
CA LEU A 726 -39.80 9.74 32.95
C LEU A 726 -39.92 10.31 31.53
N LYS A 727 -40.67 11.39 31.32
CA LYS A 727 -40.87 11.95 29.99
C LYS A 727 -39.52 12.31 29.34
N CYS A 728 -39.29 11.83 28.13
CA CYS A 728 -38.07 12.08 27.36
C CYS A 728 -38.39 12.29 25.88
N ASP A 729 -37.48 12.91 25.14
CA ASP A 729 -37.65 13.13 23.70
C ASP A 729 -37.14 11.92 22.90
N ILE A 730 -36.04 11.32 23.39
CA ILE A 730 -35.33 10.22 22.75
C ILE A 730 -35.14 9.08 23.77
N LEU A 731 -35.57 7.88 23.43
CA LEU A 731 -35.44 6.69 24.29
C LEU A 731 -34.60 5.60 23.61
N GLN A 732 -33.52 5.17 24.25
CA GLN A 732 -32.81 3.96 23.83
C GLN A 732 -33.60 2.72 24.26
N MET A 733 -33.93 1.87 23.29
CA MET A 733 -34.71 0.65 23.51
C MET A 733 -33.87 -0.42 24.23
N PRO A 734 -34.36 -0.98 25.34
CA PRO A 734 -33.56 -1.84 26.22
C PRO A 734 -33.13 -3.13 25.53
N HIS A 735 -31.91 -3.58 25.84
CA HIS A 735 -31.37 -4.91 25.53
C HIS A 735 -31.54 -5.24 24.07
N HIS A 736 -30.97 -4.43 23.18
CA HIS A 736 -30.94 -4.69 21.73
C HIS A 736 -32.32 -5.00 21.09
N PHE A 737 -33.40 -4.47 21.69
CA PHE A 737 -34.79 -4.70 21.27
C PHE A 737 -35.31 -6.14 21.50
N LEU A 738 -34.71 -6.88 22.45
CA LEU A 738 -35.07 -8.27 22.76
C LEU A 738 -36.41 -8.45 23.47
N ALA A 739 -36.89 -9.68 23.43
CA ALA A 739 -38.21 -10.08 23.88
C ALA A 739 -38.34 -10.28 25.40
N ASP A 740 -37.36 -9.88 26.20
CA ASP A 740 -37.30 -10.07 27.65
C ASP A 740 -37.45 -8.77 28.47
N THR A 741 -37.43 -7.60 27.82
CA THR A 741 -37.31 -6.29 28.49
C THR A 741 -38.55 -5.41 28.48
N GLY A 742 -39.36 -5.42 27.41
CA GLY A 742 -40.41 -4.41 27.18
C GLY A 742 -41.50 -4.30 28.26
N TYR A 743 -41.80 -3.06 28.66
CA TYR A 743 -42.87 -2.72 29.60
C TYR A 743 -43.70 -1.52 29.09
N LYS A 744 -44.87 -1.79 28.50
CA LYS A 744 -45.70 -0.78 27.84
C LYS A 744 -46.04 0.45 28.69
N PRO A 745 -46.43 0.33 29.98
CA PRO A 745 -46.72 1.51 30.80
C PRO A 745 -45.54 2.44 30.99
N PHE A 746 -44.31 1.92 30.98
CA PHE A 746 -43.10 2.75 31.01
C PHE A 746 -42.94 3.54 29.71
N TYR A 747 -43.17 2.91 28.55
CA TYR A 747 -43.10 3.60 27.25
C TYR A 747 -44.21 4.66 27.09
N GLU A 748 -45.42 4.38 27.56
CA GLU A 748 -46.52 5.36 27.61
C GLU A 748 -46.18 6.56 28.51
N MET A 749 -45.46 6.33 29.61
CA MET A 749 -45.03 7.39 30.52
C MET A 749 -43.83 8.18 30.00
N ALA A 750 -42.91 7.50 29.31
CA ALA A 750 -41.74 8.12 28.69
C ALA A 750 -42.14 9.01 27.50
N ASP A 751 -43.22 8.66 26.78
CA ASP A 751 -43.83 9.48 25.73
C ASP A 751 -42.81 9.99 24.70
N ALA A 752 -41.86 9.11 24.34
CA ALA A 752 -40.72 9.47 23.51
C ALA A 752 -41.11 9.63 22.04
N SER A 753 -40.83 10.80 21.47
CA SER A 753 -41.00 11.07 20.03
C SER A 753 -40.04 10.26 19.16
N SER A 754 -38.90 9.86 19.72
CA SER A 754 -37.83 9.15 19.02
C SER A 754 -37.35 7.95 19.82
N VAL A 755 -37.02 6.85 19.14
CA VAL A 755 -36.40 5.68 19.76
C VAL A 755 -35.09 5.28 19.07
N LEU A 756 -34.11 4.83 19.86
CA LEU A 756 -32.82 4.31 19.39
C LEU A 756 -32.84 2.79 19.48
N LEU A 757 -32.53 2.09 18.39
CA LEU A 757 -32.46 0.64 18.36
C LEU A 757 -30.99 0.20 18.27
N PRO A 758 -30.38 -0.28 19.36
CA PRO A 758 -29.00 -0.78 19.35
C PRO A 758 -28.94 -2.18 18.77
N THR A 759 -29.36 -2.37 17.52
CA THR A 759 -29.32 -3.67 16.84
C THR A 759 -29.15 -3.51 15.32
N CYS A 760 -28.56 -4.52 14.68
CA CYS A 760 -28.41 -4.55 13.23
C CYS A 760 -29.73 -4.96 12.54
N ILE A 761 -29.82 -4.76 11.20
CA ILE A 761 -31.02 -5.13 10.42
C ILE A 761 -31.36 -6.60 10.57
N ALA A 762 -30.34 -7.46 10.45
CA ALA A 762 -30.51 -8.90 10.54
C ALA A 762 -31.02 -9.29 11.94
N GLY A 763 -30.48 -8.69 12.99
CA GLY A 763 -30.93 -8.85 14.37
C GLY A 763 -32.39 -8.43 14.55
N TYR A 764 -32.76 -7.23 14.10
CA TYR A 764 -34.13 -6.75 14.13
C TYR A 764 -35.11 -7.70 13.42
N ASN A 765 -34.81 -8.10 12.19
CA ASN A 765 -35.66 -8.99 11.40
C ASN A 765 -35.81 -10.38 12.04
N ALA A 766 -34.71 -10.90 12.59
CA ALA A 766 -34.74 -12.17 13.32
C ALA A 766 -35.58 -12.08 14.59
N MET A 767 -35.45 -10.99 15.36
CA MET A 767 -36.22 -10.78 16.58
C MET A 767 -37.71 -10.67 16.29
N TYR A 768 -38.06 -9.86 15.29
CA TYR A 768 -39.44 -9.73 14.83
C TYR A 768 -40.01 -11.09 14.42
N THR A 769 -39.22 -11.92 13.72
CA THR A 769 -39.67 -13.26 13.28
C THR A 769 -39.85 -14.23 14.45
N LEU A 770 -38.86 -14.30 15.34
CA LEU A 770 -38.80 -15.26 16.44
C LEU A 770 -39.76 -14.91 17.58
N TYR A 771 -39.98 -13.62 17.84
CA TYR A 771 -40.63 -13.14 19.05
C TYR A 771 -41.89 -12.30 18.84
N LYS A 772 -42.43 -12.20 17.62
CA LYS A 772 -43.72 -11.49 17.33
C LYS A 772 -44.89 -11.80 18.28
N ASN A 773 -44.90 -12.96 18.92
CA ASN A 773 -45.96 -13.38 19.83
C ASN A 773 -45.64 -13.13 21.32
N ASN A 774 -44.40 -12.76 21.65
CA ASN A 774 -44.00 -12.45 23.02
C ASN A 774 -44.57 -11.08 23.44
N SER A 775 -45.24 -11.01 24.59
CA SER A 775 -45.89 -9.79 25.08
C SER A 775 -44.92 -8.64 25.36
N LYS A 776 -43.69 -8.94 25.77
CA LYS A 776 -42.66 -7.93 26.03
C LYS A 776 -42.07 -7.39 24.73
N HIS A 777 -41.85 -8.25 23.74
CA HIS A 777 -41.44 -7.81 22.41
C HIS A 777 -42.52 -6.92 21.76
N LYS A 778 -43.80 -7.28 21.93
CA LYS A 778 -44.93 -6.43 21.49
C LYS A 778 -44.94 -5.05 22.17
N ALA A 779 -44.47 -4.93 23.40
CA ALA A 779 -44.34 -3.62 24.05
C ALA A 779 -43.21 -2.80 23.41
N ASN A 780 -42.10 -3.44 23.02
CA ASN A 780 -41.02 -2.80 22.27
C ASN A 780 -41.48 -2.37 20.87
N ASP A 781 -42.19 -3.25 20.15
CA ASP A 781 -42.82 -2.94 18.86
C ASP A 781 -43.78 -1.76 19.00
N TRP A 782 -44.62 -1.76 20.03
CA TRP A 782 -45.53 -0.65 20.31
C TRP A 782 -44.78 0.67 20.46
N ALA A 783 -43.68 0.71 21.23
CA ALA A 783 -42.89 1.94 21.40
C ALA A 783 -42.30 2.41 20.07
N ALA A 784 -41.74 1.50 19.26
CA ALA A 784 -41.18 1.84 17.96
C ALA A 784 -42.24 2.26 16.93
N GLU A 785 -43.45 1.71 17.00
CA GLU A 785 -44.58 2.06 16.13
C GLU A 785 -45.24 3.40 16.49
N ASN A 786 -45.11 3.84 17.74
CA ASN A 786 -45.71 5.10 18.24
C ASN A 786 -44.71 6.26 18.32
N ALA A 787 -43.42 6.02 18.04
CA ALA A 787 -42.43 7.07 17.87
C ALA A 787 -42.53 7.68 16.46
N ASP A 788 -42.31 8.99 16.35
CA ASP A 788 -42.19 9.70 15.08
C ASP A 788 -40.93 9.27 14.33
N TYR A 789 -39.85 8.98 15.06
CA TYR A 789 -38.56 8.59 14.51
C TYR A 789 -37.99 7.33 15.18
N VAL A 790 -37.52 6.41 14.35
CA VAL A 790 -36.85 5.17 14.78
C VAL A 790 -35.42 5.18 14.23
N TYR A 791 -34.45 5.48 15.09
CA TYR A 791 -33.04 5.54 14.72
C TYR A 791 -32.41 4.17 14.78
N LYS A 792 -31.80 3.77 13.65
CA LYS A 792 -31.13 2.49 13.46
C LYS A 792 -29.75 2.76 12.88
N ALA A 793 -28.71 2.18 13.46
CA ALA A 793 -27.33 2.30 12.96
C ALA A 793 -27.09 1.34 11.79
N PHE A 794 -27.70 1.60 10.64
CA PHE A 794 -27.71 0.72 9.47
C PHE A 794 -26.34 0.51 8.80
N ASP A 795 -25.45 1.50 8.88
CA ASP A 795 -24.05 1.46 8.39
C ASP A 795 -23.05 1.59 9.56
N GLY A 796 -23.51 1.23 10.75
CA GLY A 796 -22.74 1.25 11.99
C GLY A 796 -22.73 2.58 12.76
N THR A 797 -23.34 3.66 12.23
CA THR A 797 -23.47 4.93 12.98
C THR A 797 -24.77 5.72 12.71
N PHE A 798 -25.17 6.59 13.63
CA PHE A 798 -26.13 7.69 13.37
C PHE A 798 -25.74 8.95 14.15
N GLU A 799 -26.30 10.11 13.78
CA GLU A 799 -26.08 11.38 14.48
C GLU A 799 -27.41 12.14 14.61
N ILE A 800 -27.62 12.76 15.77
CA ILE A 800 -28.80 13.57 16.10
C ILE A 800 -28.33 14.81 16.85
N LYS A 801 -28.72 16.01 16.42
CA LYS A 801 -28.52 17.21 17.25
C LYS A 801 -29.59 17.27 18.35
N VAL A 802 -29.12 17.46 19.57
CA VAL A 802 -29.80 17.24 20.86
C VAL A 802 -29.53 18.36 21.83
#